data_AF-A0A7J6M557-F1
#
_entry.id   AF-A0A7J6M557-F1
#
_cell.length_a   1.000
_cell.length_b   1.000
_cell.length_c   1.000
_cell.angle_alpha   90.00
_cell.angle_beta   90.00
_cell.angle_gamma   90.00
#
_symmetry.space_group_name_H-M   'P 1'
#
loop_
_entity.id
_entity.type
_entity.pdbx_description
1 polymer ?
#
loop_
_entity_poly.entity_id
_entity_poly.type
_entity_poly.pdbx_seq_one_letter_code
_entity_poly.pdbx_strand_id
1 'polypeptide(L)'
;MAGIMGAKSLDGSLFMTETMFNNFKKGLATLQLLTHESMNDTYDAFLKLRGEEQGLKFETPTDRAIIRLACCSRVFDKEGGRAVLDAWNQLEPGEQARLSDYLNRDGIEKSPGFLIYYMPAFMENARRNPDVGLVLAMRLLLRIYDAAAVKYGVCPESHGDASFYPVPQSEGSASEDCDVITIHIAEVAELARQCDSAIVFKSTFFRIHRAEGERGKCEGQVRLAPWRLWTSEKKLEALNAAGRKNAEFLLKGSCEQAKLLDNFKKVYPELQYFRNTVGRTDSSPDAIHPSAALSDSDAEYRRTVCAMLCIYSICTDNYCDFTKNQAPADRLSRDSWRTLQWWIENVVKLTGDPVAVDAMLCFMAIHDLGKIRDIRRDLSPGICDHDKALLYIIENTPQVLPSYLRLPPFYQKLIHCALSVEFNFGQFLQGENLPANLMKVKTMLGDEGKDAVSFYLFHIFVDIAGTSGTRTWEGSLTMDQSLYSTFQDGVDCLEMLTTESVDEVYKSYLTRRARTFGEDVVSRSDFALARLACQARVSDISDAEEVMAVWNEGLTSSERSTLTEFLTRDGITGRPGYLIYYAPAFLCNSKRNESVGLLSAVRMLLKVYETAEDEFGDAEEYQDGYITVHIKDLAVLGATYSARMPFDQMKLFLTKINDYEAVVEGKPWIPVTDEALLARHRNAGLRLAQDILANSCTESDFLLQIRSVYPELGYFKGRIDLTPDASASVPLAAAEVESLRTQGAMLSVFWVCSNQYDQFVRGQNPKERLTERSWQAIRHWVTKVVKVESVRDAELLDALLCFTAIHDLGKMNDFRADVVPHEIHDHDTALGYIMNHCPEVLPSYKSLSDHYKDLIRTSLRVNFNFGQFLQGENLPANLVGIKQLFKDKTNDAMPFFLFHIFADMAGILGARSLEGSLFMSETMYNNFARGIEAIQELQTSCPRDVYDRFLLKRAAESFPSMTNRADRAFARVVCLCRIFNPADTRLLQSAFYELPETKRDELVDYLNRDGIDEKPAYLLYYAPAFMENCKRNPVLGLGPGLKMLVRIYELVDEAFEVSPLSASSDEEKAPSPSADGASDQVGATGASSEPQEAVSQPAGQLPGVVTAHLREAADWPVMTGSGDELFCNHNVGAELIAVVKERGQGAMGDRLSSVADQSDPYIESAVVAFEEGDSPSAVSILQRASTMGSLKAFTELALIVDPWQNHQLMPVAQYVDKSFREQRGISDECAATRKCTVFTKRSLSLLVYSTARI
;
A
#
# COMPACT_ATOMS: atom_id res chain seq x y z
N MET A 1 22.81 -48.36 -7.89
CA MET A 1 23.56 -47.83 -9.06
C MET A 1 23.56 -48.76 -10.27
N ALA A 2 24.01 -50.02 -10.18
CA ALA A 2 24.22 -50.88 -11.36
C ALA A 2 23.03 -50.97 -12.36
N GLY A 3 21.77 -50.95 -11.88
CA GLY A 3 20.58 -50.99 -12.73
C GLY A 3 20.14 -49.67 -13.38
N ILE A 4 20.86 -48.55 -13.20
CA ILE A 4 20.42 -47.20 -13.64
C ILE A 4 20.12 -47.11 -15.15
N MET A 5 20.76 -47.93 -15.98
CA MET A 5 20.50 -47.99 -17.43
C MET A 5 19.76 -49.28 -17.88
N GLY A 6 19.03 -49.94 -16.98
CA GLY A 6 18.22 -51.13 -17.28
C GLY A 6 17.20 -50.93 -18.42
N ALA A 7 16.68 -49.70 -18.57
CA ALA A 7 15.80 -49.32 -19.68
C ALA A 7 16.50 -49.20 -21.05
N LYS A 8 17.83 -49.33 -21.11
CA LYS A 8 18.62 -49.37 -22.36
C LYS A 8 19.19 -50.77 -22.66
N SER A 9 19.51 -51.54 -21.64
CA SER A 9 19.84 -52.97 -21.75
C SER A 9 19.67 -53.66 -20.41
N LEU A 10 19.26 -54.93 -20.44
CA LEU A 10 19.26 -55.84 -19.30
C LEU A 10 20.52 -56.74 -19.27
N ASP A 11 21.31 -56.76 -20.35
CA ASP A 11 22.51 -57.57 -20.50
C ASP A 11 23.71 -56.92 -19.76
N GLY A 12 23.66 -56.97 -18.44
CA GLY A 12 24.70 -56.43 -17.55
C GLY A 12 24.60 -54.93 -17.30
N SER A 13 25.51 -54.41 -16.48
CA SER A 13 25.48 -52.99 -16.09
C SER A 13 26.22 -52.10 -17.09
N LEU A 14 25.47 -51.47 -17.99
CA LEU A 14 26.00 -50.38 -18.84
C LEU A 14 26.46 -49.15 -18.02
N PHE A 15 26.10 -49.05 -16.73
CA PHE A 15 26.44 -47.92 -15.87
C PHE A 15 27.72 -48.14 -15.06
N MET A 16 27.98 -49.36 -14.57
CA MET A 16 29.13 -49.66 -13.70
C MET A 16 30.39 -49.97 -14.52
N THR A 17 30.87 -48.96 -15.24
CA THR A 17 32.19 -48.99 -15.91
C THR A 17 33.33 -48.90 -14.89
N GLU A 18 34.57 -49.20 -15.30
CA GLU A 18 35.76 -49.06 -14.44
C GLU A 18 35.90 -47.65 -13.84
N THR A 19 35.59 -46.59 -14.61
CA THR A 19 35.55 -45.20 -14.12
C THR A 19 34.49 -45.01 -13.02
N MET A 20 33.28 -45.52 -13.24
CA MET A 20 32.19 -45.39 -12.28
C MET A 20 32.39 -46.24 -11.02
N PHE A 21 32.99 -47.43 -11.17
CA PHE A 21 33.39 -48.28 -10.05
C PHE A 21 34.51 -47.63 -9.22
N ASN A 22 35.54 -47.07 -9.84
CA ASN A 22 36.60 -46.38 -9.09
C ASN A 22 36.10 -45.10 -8.41
N ASN A 23 35.17 -44.35 -9.01
CA ASN A 23 34.51 -43.24 -8.32
C ASN A 23 33.64 -43.72 -7.15
N PHE A 24 32.86 -44.79 -7.32
CA PHE A 24 32.08 -45.40 -6.24
C PHE A 24 33.00 -45.90 -5.10
N LYS A 25 34.12 -46.53 -5.44
CA LYS A 25 35.14 -47.02 -4.49
C LYS A 25 35.78 -45.87 -3.71
N LYS A 26 36.08 -44.72 -4.35
CA LYS A 26 36.55 -43.52 -3.63
C LYS A 26 35.52 -43.05 -2.61
N GLY A 27 34.27 -42.85 -3.03
CA GLY A 27 33.18 -42.42 -2.14
C GLY A 27 32.92 -43.40 -0.99
N LEU A 28 33.01 -44.70 -1.24
CA LEU A 28 32.90 -45.72 -0.19
C LEU A 28 34.08 -45.67 0.79
N ALA A 29 35.31 -45.51 0.30
CA ALA A 29 36.51 -45.45 1.13
C ALA A 29 36.56 -44.18 1.99
N THR A 30 36.07 -43.04 1.49
CA THR A 30 35.97 -41.82 2.30
C THR A 30 34.80 -41.88 3.27
N LEU A 31 33.62 -42.39 2.88
CA LEU A 31 32.49 -42.56 3.82
C LEU A 31 32.80 -43.50 4.99
N GLN A 32 33.82 -44.36 4.89
CA GLN A 32 34.32 -45.16 6.02
C GLN A 32 35.05 -44.31 7.10
N LEU A 33 35.51 -43.11 6.76
CA LEU A 33 36.17 -42.17 7.68
C LEU A 33 35.20 -41.53 8.67
N LEU A 34 33.88 -41.50 8.38
CA LEU A 34 32.83 -40.96 9.28
C LEU A 34 32.76 -41.62 10.68
N THR A 35 33.49 -42.72 10.88
CA THR A 35 33.61 -43.35 12.21
C THR A 35 34.65 -42.65 13.11
N HIS A 36 35.52 -41.81 12.55
CA HIS A 36 36.71 -41.25 13.20
C HIS A 36 37.03 -39.78 12.83
N GLU A 37 36.55 -39.29 11.68
CA GLU A 37 36.71 -37.92 11.18
C GLU A 37 35.37 -37.15 11.17
N SER A 38 35.39 -35.82 11.02
CA SER A 38 34.15 -35.05 10.94
C SER A 38 33.44 -35.23 9.59
N MET A 39 32.18 -34.79 9.51
CA MET A 39 31.40 -34.81 8.26
C MET A 39 32.02 -33.89 7.19
N ASN A 40 32.54 -32.72 7.58
CA ASN A 40 33.22 -31.80 6.68
C ASN A 40 34.59 -32.36 6.23
N ASP A 41 35.42 -32.88 7.15
CA ASP A 41 36.71 -33.51 6.80
C ASP A 41 36.54 -34.67 5.82
N THR A 42 35.56 -35.55 6.09
CA THR A 42 35.28 -36.73 5.26
C THR A 42 34.82 -36.36 3.85
N TYR A 43 34.00 -35.31 3.73
CA TYR A 43 33.55 -34.81 2.43
C TYR A 43 34.69 -34.13 1.66
N ASP A 44 35.54 -33.39 2.36
CA ASP A 44 36.68 -32.68 1.77
C ASP A 44 37.79 -33.65 1.35
N ALA A 45 37.98 -34.77 2.06
CA ALA A 45 38.81 -35.89 1.62
C ALA A 45 38.30 -36.50 0.29
N PHE A 46 36.98 -36.62 0.11
CA PHE A 46 36.40 -37.06 -1.17
C PHE A 46 36.61 -36.04 -2.29
N LEU A 47 36.37 -34.75 -2.01
CA LEU A 47 36.58 -33.68 -2.99
C LEU A 47 38.05 -33.59 -3.40
N LYS A 48 39.00 -33.69 -2.46
CA LYS A 48 40.44 -33.72 -2.76
C LYS A 48 40.84 -34.85 -3.71
N LEU A 49 40.39 -36.08 -3.44
CA LEU A 49 40.63 -37.24 -4.31
C LEU A 49 39.99 -37.10 -5.71
N ARG A 50 38.93 -36.29 -5.85
CA ARG A 50 38.34 -35.93 -7.15
C ARG A 50 39.11 -34.80 -7.84
N GLY A 51 39.56 -33.80 -7.08
CA GLY A 51 40.38 -32.68 -7.57
C GLY A 51 41.69 -33.14 -8.20
N GLU A 52 42.38 -34.12 -7.59
CA GLU A 52 43.62 -34.69 -8.12
C GLU A 52 43.44 -35.34 -9.52
N GLU A 53 42.33 -36.05 -9.75
CA GLU A 53 41.96 -36.60 -11.07
C GLU A 53 41.54 -35.51 -12.06
N GLN A 54 40.85 -34.48 -11.56
CA GLN A 54 40.40 -33.32 -12.32
C GLN A 54 41.52 -32.30 -12.59
N GLY A 55 42.72 -32.47 -12.02
CA GLY A 55 43.83 -31.52 -12.16
C GLY A 55 43.59 -30.18 -11.46
N LEU A 56 42.68 -30.14 -10.49
CA LEU A 56 42.30 -28.96 -9.71
C LEU A 56 43.04 -28.94 -8.36
N LYS A 57 43.33 -27.74 -7.86
CA LYS A 57 43.86 -27.52 -6.50
C LYS A 57 42.76 -27.75 -5.45
N PHE A 58 43.16 -27.95 -4.19
CA PHE A 58 42.26 -27.94 -3.04
C PHE A 58 42.96 -27.19 -1.90
N GLU A 59 43.06 -25.86 -2.03
CA GLU A 59 43.82 -24.99 -1.12
C GLU A 59 42.92 -23.94 -0.44
N THR A 60 41.78 -23.60 -1.05
CA THR A 60 40.86 -22.54 -0.63
C THR A 60 39.38 -22.98 -0.69
N PRO A 61 38.45 -22.27 -0.02
CA PRO A 61 37.01 -22.49 -0.19
C PRO A 61 36.53 -22.34 -1.65
N THR A 62 37.17 -21.46 -2.42
CA THR A 62 36.89 -21.29 -3.86
C THR A 62 37.28 -22.54 -4.66
N ASP A 63 38.45 -23.14 -4.38
CA ASP A 63 38.84 -24.43 -5.00
C ASP A 63 37.82 -25.54 -4.69
N ARG A 64 37.36 -25.60 -3.43
CA ARG A 64 36.34 -26.55 -2.97
C ARG A 64 35.02 -26.39 -3.75
N ALA A 65 34.58 -25.17 -3.99
CA ALA A 65 33.41 -24.87 -4.82
C ALA A 65 33.61 -25.29 -6.29
N ILE A 66 34.77 -24.99 -6.89
CA ILE A 66 35.11 -25.37 -8.27
C ILE A 66 35.14 -26.90 -8.43
N ILE A 67 35.71 -27.63 -7.47
CA ILE A 67 35.73 -29.11 -7.48
C ILE A 67 34.32 -29.69 -7.30
N ARG A 68 33.45 -29.11 -6.44
CA ARG A 68 32.03 -29.50 -6.38
C ARG A 68 31.34 -29.33 -7.74
N LEU A 69 31.57 -28.20 -8.44
CA LEU A 69 31.05 -27.98 -9.80
C LEU A 69 31.63 -28.97 -10.82
N ALA A 70 32.91 -29.31 -10.76
CA ALA A 70 33.53 -30.29 -11.65
C ALA A 70 32.98 -31.72 -11.43
N CYS A 71 32.76 -32.09 -10.16
CA CYS A 71 32.10 -33.34 -9.79
C CYS A 71 30.67 -33.42 -10.34
N CYS A 72 29.89 -32.36 -10.21
CA CYS A 72 28.53 -32.30 -10.76
C CYS A 72 28.51 -32.21 -12.30
N SER A 73 29.51 -31.58 -12.92
CA SER A 73 29.71 -31.57 -14.39
C SER A 73 30.14 -32.93 -14.96
N ARG A 74 30.22 -33.97 -14.11
CA ARG A 74 30.65 -35.35 -14.40
C ARG A 74 32.01 -35.41 -15.09
N VAL A 75 32.96 -34.65 -14.55
CA VAL A 75 34.36 -34.64 -14.99
C VAL A 75 35.18 -35.63 -14.18
N PHE A 76 35.99 -36.45 -14.87
CA PHE A 76 36.85 -37.49 -14.27
C PHE A 76 38.30 -37.39 -14.77
N ASP A 77 38.67 -36.25 -15.36
CA ASP A 77 39.90 -36.02 -16.10
C ASP A 77 40.33 -34.55 -16.04
N LYS A 78 41.58 -34.28 -16.40
CA LYS A 78 42.21 -32.95 -16.29
C LYS A 78 41.75 -31.96 -17.34
N GLU A 79 41.23 -32.42 -18.47
CA GLU A 79 40.77 -31.58 -19.58
C GLU A 79 39.41 -30.97 -19.25
N GLY A 80 38.45 -31.79 -18.80
CA GLY A 80 37.17 -31.31 -18.30
C GLY A 80 37.31 -30.50 -17.00
N GLY A 81 38.33 -30.77 -16.17
CA GLY A 81 38.60 -29.99 -14.96
C GLY A 81 39.09 -28.59 -15.31
N ARG A 82 40.02 -28.50 -16.28
CA ARG A 82 40.45 -27.25 -16.89
C ARG A 82 39.27 -26.48 -17.49
N ALA A 83 38.38 -27.14 -18.23
CA ALA A 83 37.19 -26.50 -18.81
C ALA A 83 36.21 -25.93 -17.76
N VAL A 84 36.13 -26.54 -16.55
CA VAL A 84 35.32 -26.01 -15.44
C VAL A 84 36.00 -24.81 -14.77
N LEU A 85 37.31 -24.86 -14.57
CA LEU A 85 38.10 -23.74 -14.05
C LEU A 85 38.07 -22.53 -15.00
N ASP A 86 38.27 -22.76 -16.29
CA ASP A 86 38.29 -21.70 -17.30
C ASP A 86 36.88 -21.11 -17.52
N ALA A 87 35.81 -21.86 -17.24
CA ALA A 87 34.44 -21.33 -17.18
C ALA A 87 34.15 -20.52 -15.89
N TRP A 88 34.67 -20.97 -14.73
CA TRP A 88 34.60 -20.21 -13.47
C TRP A 88 35.28 -18.85 -13.59
N ASN A 89 36.46 -18.81 -14.23
CA ASN A 89 37.22 -17.59 -14.48
C ASN A 89 36.55 -16.57 -15.43
N GLN A 90 35.40 -16.93 -16.04
CA GLN A 90 34.55 -16.03 -16.86
C GLN A 90 33.30 -15.50 -16.11
N LEU A 91 33.17 -15.85 -14.84
CA LEU A 91 32.20 -15.27 -13.91
C LEU A 91 32.79 -14.00 -13.27
N GLU A 92 31.95 -13.00 -13.02
CA GLU A 92 32.36 -11.77 -12.34
C GLU A 92 32.78 -12.05 -10.89
N PRO A 93 33.64 -11.24 -10.26
CA PRO A 93 34.10 -11.48 -8.88
C PRO A 93 32.94 -11.64 -7.87
N GLY A 94 31.85 -10.88 -8.04
CA GLY A 94 30.63 -11.01 -7.21
C GLY A 94 29.83 -12.29 -7.48
N GLU A 95 29.80 -12.77 -8.73
CA GLU A 95 29.20 -14.06 -9.08
C GLU A 95 30.02 -15.22 -8.47
N GLN A 96 31.35 -15.16 -8.58
CA GLN A 96 32.26 -16.14 -7.98
C GLN A 96 32.11 -16.19 -6.46
N ALA A 97 32.07 -15.04 -5.78
CA ALA A 97 31.93 -14.96 -4.32
C ALA A 97 30.61 -15.58 -3.83
N ARG A 98 29.48 -15.16 -4.40
CA ARG A 98 28.14 -15.66 -4.02
C ARG A 98 27.96 -17.14 -4.36
N LEU A 99 28.39 -17.58 -5.55
CA LEU A 99 28.33 -18.99 -5.92
C LEU A 99 29.26 -19.85 -5.04
N SER A 100 30.37 -19.31 -4.57
CA SER A 100 31.27 -19.97 -3.61
C SER A 100 30.64 -20.13 -2.22
N ASP A 101 29.91 -19.14 -1.67
CA ASP A 101 29.20 -19.34 -0.39
C ASP A 101 28.10 -20.41 -0.52
N TYR A 102 27.21 -20.32 -1.51
CA TYR A 102 26.15 -21.32 -1.72
C TYR A 102 26.69 -22.74 -1.97
N LEU A 103 27.84 -22.87 -2.63
CA LEU A 103 28.51 -24.15 -2.84
C LEU A 103 29.39 -24.59 -1.66
N ASN A 104 29.56 -23.78 -0.61
CA ASN A 104 30.30 -24.16 0.59
C ASN A 104 29.43 -24.33 1.83
N ARG A 105 28.25 -23.70 1.90
CA ARG A 105 27.20 -24.02 2.88
C ARG A 105 26.98 -25.53 2.94
N ASP A 106 27.05 -26.05 4.15
CA ASP A 106 27.05 -27.48 4.46
C ASP A 106 25.71 -27.96 5.03
N GLY A 107 24.93 -27.05 5.65
CA GLY A 107 23.77 -27.43 6.46
C GLY A 107 24.16 -28.00 7.82
N ILE A 108 25.36 -27.69 8.32
CA ILE A 108 25.89 -28.17 9.61
C ILE A 108 26.40 -26.98 10.43
N GLU A 109 27.40 -26.26 9.90
CA GLU A 109 27.92 -25.02 10.50
C GLU A 109 27.24 -23.78 9.89
N LYS A 110 26.86 -23.84 8.61
CA LYS A 110 26.06 -22.83 7.90
C LYS A 110 24.74 -23.42 7.41
N SER A 111 23.74 -23.42 8.30
CA SER A 111 22.35 -23.78 8.00
C SER A 111 21.55 -22.57 7.44
N PRO A 112 20.59 -22.76 6.52
CA PRO A 112 20.35 -23.99 5.76
C PRO A 112 21.35 -24.16 4.60
N GLY A 113 21.71 -25.41 4.31
CA GLY A 113 22.40 -25.80 3.08
C GLY A 113 21.42 -25.96 1.91
N PHE A 114 21.88 -25.74 0.67
CA PHE A 114 21.02 -25.82 -0.53
C PHE A 114 21.38 -27.00 -1.44
N LEU A 115 20.55 -28.05 -1.43
CA LEU A 115 20.66 -29.23 -2.27
C LEU A 115 19.92 -29.02 -3.61
N ILE A 116 20.66 -28.64 -4.65
CA ILE A 116 20.11 -28.51 -6.01
C ILE A 116 19.95 -29.89 -6.66
N TYR A 117 18.78 -30.49 -6.50
CA TYR A 117 18.45 -31.83 -6.98
C TYR A 117 18.30 -31.83 -8.51
N TYR A 118 18.97 -32.78 -9.18
CA TYR A 118 19.29 -32.81 -10.63
C TYR A 118 20.45 -31.91 -11.10
N MET A 119 21.19 -31.19 -10.22
CA MET A 119 22.39 -30.44 -10.63
C MET A 119 23.41 -31.28 -11.45
N PRO A 120 23.70 -32.56 -11.14
CA PRO A 120 24.61 -33.37 -11.95
C PRO A 120 24.07 -33.85 -13.30
N ALA A 121 22.79 -33.61 -13.62
CA ALA A 121 22.23 -33.79 -14.96
C ALA A 121 22.26 -32.47 -15.73
N PHE A 122 21.87 -31.38 -15.06
CA PHE A 122 21.94 -30.02 -15.60
C PHE A 122 23.35 -29.64 -16.08
N MET A 123 24.36 -29.78 -15.21
CA MET A 123 25.74 -29.41 -15.54
C MET A 123 26.37 -30.30 -16.63
N GLU A 124 26.02 -31.60 -16.69
CA GLU A 124 26.45 -32.47 -17.79
C GLU A 124 25.79 -32.09 -19.13
N ASN A 125 24.47 -31.83 -19.12
CA ASN A 125 23.74 -31.43 -20.32
C ASN A 125 24.27 -30.10 -20.86
N ALA A 126 24.46 -29.10 -19.99
CA ALA A 126 25.02 -27.81 -20.35
C ALA A 126 26.46 -27.91 -20.88
N ARG A 127 27.33 -28.71 -20.25
CA ARG A 127 28.71 -28.97 -20.73
C ARG A 127 28.77 -29.64 -22.10
N ARG A 128 27.72 -30.38 -22.48
CA ARG A 128 27.59 -31.05 -23.78
C ARG A 128 26.87 -30.22 -24.84
N ASN A 129 26.23 -29.11 -24.45
CA ASN A 129 25.48 -28.24 -25.34
C ASN A 129 26.34 -27.01 -25.70
N PRO A 130 26.75 -26.83 -26.97
CA PRO A 130 27.59 -25.71 -27.38
C PRO A 130 26.90 -24.34 -27.22
N ASP A 131 25.58 -24.28 -27.32
CA ASP A 131 24.79 -23.05 -27.21
C ASP A 131 24.52 -22.62 -25.75
N VAL A 132 24.85 -23.48 -24.78
CA VAL A 132 24.67 -23.21 -23.33
C VAL A 132 26.03 -23.12 -22.63
N GLY A 133 26.86 -24.16 -22.76
CA GLY A 133 28.16 -24.24 -22.11
C GLY A 133 28.11 -24.19 -20.58
N LEU A 134 29.29 -24.19 -19.95
CA LEU A 134 29.41 -24.17 -18.49
C LEU A 134 29.14 -22.78 -17.89
N VAL A 135 29.53 -21.69 -18.57
CA VAL A 135 29.43 -20.31 -18.04
C VAL A 135 27.97 -19.90 -17.84
N LEU A 136 27.11 -20.08 -18.84
CA LEU A 136 25.68 -19.74 -18.68
C LEU A 136 24.99 -20.65 -17.66
N ALA A 137 25.41 -21.91 -17.57
CA ALA A 137 24.88 -22.85 -16.59
C ALA A 137 25.23 -22.43 -15.15
N MET A 138 26.46 -21.99 -14.88
CA MET A 138 26.87 -21.45 -13.59
C MET A 138 26.10 -20.17 -13.24
N ARG A 139 25.89 -19.26 -14.20
CA ARG A 139 25.08 -18.04 -14.01
C ARG A 139 23.60 -18.33 -13.73
N LEU A 140 23.00 -19.30 -14.42
CA LEU A 140 21.62 -19.72 -14.14
C LEU A 140 21.51 -20.48 -12.80
N LEU A 141 22.52 -21.28 -12.45
CA LEU A 141 22.61 -21.96 -11.16
C LEU A 141 22.70 -20.96 -10.00
N LEU A 142 23.51 -19.90 -10.12
CA LEU A 142 23.57 -18.82 -9.15
C LEU A 142 22.20 -18.16 -8.97
N ARG A 143 21.53 -17.76 -10.07
CA ARG A 143 20.17 -17.21 -10.02
C ARG A 143 19.17 -18.15 -9.33
N ILE A 144 19.32 -19.46 -9.49
CA ILE A 144 18.47 -20.46 -8.80
C ILE A 144 18.78 -20.50 -7.29
N TYR A 145 20.06 -20.42 -6.89
CA TYR A 145 20.43 -20.29 -5.48
C TYR A 145 19.90 -18.99 -4.86
N ASP A 146 20.03 -17.85 -5.54
CA ASP A 146 19.49 -16.56 -5.07
C ASP A 146 17.97 -16.65 -4.88
N ALA A 147 17.25 -17.14 -5.91
CA ALA A 147 15.82 -17.33 -5.84
C ALA A 147 15.40 -18.32 -4.74
N ALA A 148 16.26 -19.30 -4.39
CA ALA A 148 16.00 -20.24 -3.30
C ALA A 148 16.19 -19.57 -1.94
N ALA A 149 17.32 -18.88 -1.72
CA ALA A 149 17.57 -18.13 -0.50
C ALA A 149 16.45 -17.13 -0.22
N VAL A 150 16.10 -16.34 -1.24
CA VAL A 150 15.00 -15.36 -1.23
C VAL A 150 13.63 -16.01 -0.99
N LYS A 151 13.34 -17.19 -1.57
CA LYS A 151 12.04 -17.89 -1.37
C LYS A 151 11.90 -18.59 -0.02
N TYR A 152 13.00 -18.86 0.69
CA TYR A 152 13.02 -19.52 2.00
C TYR A 152 13.40 -18.60 3.18
N GLY A 153 13.59 -17.29 2.93
CA GLY A 153 13.84 -16.28 3.96
C GLY A 153 15.30 -16.19 4.42
N VAL A 154 16.24 -16.73 3.63
CA VAL A 154 17.67 -16.74 3.93
C VAL A 154 18.30 -15.48 3.33
N CYS A 155 18.66 -14.52 4.18
CA CYS A 155 19.41 -13.34 3.74
C CYS A 155 20.81 -13.72 3.22
N PRO A 156 21.20 -13.30 2.01
CA PRO A 156 22.60 -13.25 1.62
C PRO A 156 23.33 -12.23 2.49
N GLU A 157 24.56 -12.52 2.90
CA GLU A 157 25.46 -11.50 3.47
C GLU A 157 25.74 -10.42 2.41
N SER A 158 25.97 -9.18 2.84
CA SER A 158 25.81 -7.98 2.00
C SER A 158 26.81 -7.89 0.83
N HIS A 159 26.38 -8.30 -0.36
CA HIS A 159 27.20 -8.34 -1.58
C HIS A 159 26.59 -7.57 -2.76
N GLY A 160 26.55 -6.23 -2.62
CA GLY A 160 26.75 -5.27 -3.71
C GLY A 160 25.62 -5.04 -4.73
N ASP A 161 25.04 -6.10 -5.29
CA ASP A 161 24.06 -6.01 -6.38
C ASP A 161 22.93 -7.04 -6.18
N ALA A 162 21.79 -6.54 -5.70
CA ALA A 162 20.54 -7.28 -5.53
C ALA A 162 19.42 -6.73 -6.45
N SER A 163 19.79 -6.03 -7.54
CA SER A 163 18.85 -5.29 -8.41
C SER A 163 17.81 -6.17 -9.14
N PHE A 164 18.10 -7.45 -9.35
CA PHE A 164 17.36 -8.30 -10.30
C PHE A 164 16.22 -9.16 -9.71
N TYR A 165 16.05 -9.22 -8.39
CA TYR A 165 15.03 -10.06 -7.75
C TYR A 165 14.45 -9.39 -6.48
N PRO A 166 13.18 -8.94 -6.48
CA PRO A 166 12.56 -8.40 -5.27
C PRO A 166 12.34 -9.50 -4.21
N VAL A 167 12.61 -9.16 -2.95
CA VAL A 167 12.46 -10.08 -1.81
C VAL A 167 10.98 -10.21 -1.43
N PRO A 168 10.36 -11.41 -1.52
CA PRO A 168 8.97 -11.61 -1.15
C PRO A 168 8.86 -11.72 0.38
N GLN A 169 8.03 -10.88 0.99
CA GLN A 169 7.80 -10.96 2.43
C GLN A 169 6.91 -12.16 2.81
N SER A 170 7.27 -12.82 3.92
CA SER A 170 6.43 -13.68 4.77
C SER A 170 5.61 -14.83 4.13
N GLU A 171 6.08 -15.47 3.06
CA GLU A 171 5.74 -16.89 2.83
C GLU A 171 6.63 -17.80 3.70
N GLY A 172 6.25 -17.97 4.96
CA GLY A 172 6.77 -18.95 5.94
C GLY A 172 8.28 -19.17 5.92
N SER A 173 9.03 -18.52 6.82
CA SER A 173 10.43 -18.86 7.08
C SER A 173 10.61 -20.38 7.20
N ALA A 174 11.76 -20.90 6.74
CA ALA A 174 12.15 -22.23 7.18
C ALA A 174 12.13 -22.26 8.72
N SER A 175 11.59 -23.32 9.31
CA SER A 175 11.76 -23.56 10.74
C SER A 175 13.26 -23.64 11.03
N GLU A 176 13.69 -23.17 12.20
CA GLU A 176 15.10 -23.20 12.60
C GLU A 176 15.66 -24.65 12.62
N ASP A 177 14.77 -25.66 12.63
CA ASP A 177 15.03 -27.09 12.48
C ASP A 177 15.38 -27.61 11.06
N CYS A 178 15.44 -26.76 10.02
CA CYS A 178 15.60 -27.22 8.61
C CYS A 178 17.05 -27.09 8.07
N ASP A 179 17.90 -28.07 8.38
CA ASP A 179 19.33 -28.10 7.99
C ASP A 179 19.59 -27.98 6.47
N VAL A 180 18.72 -28.56 5.62
CA VAL A 180 18.93 -28.65 4.17
C VAL A 180 17.64 -28.40 3.38
N ILE A 181 17.67 -27.38 2.51
CA ILE A 181 16.61 -27.08 1.55
C ILE A 181 16.93 -27.76 0.21
N THR A 182 16.01 -28.60 -0.27
CA THR A 182 16.13 -29.34 -1.53
C THR A 182 15.34 -28.65 -2.65
N ILE A 183 16.04 -28.23 -3.71
CA ILE A 183 15.45 -27.55 -4.88
C ILE A 183 15.56 -28.45 -6.12
N HIS A 184 14.45 -28.95 -6.62
CA HIS A 184 14.37 -29.79 -7.82
C HIS A 184 14.45 -28.94 -9.09
N ILE A 185 15.46 -29.19 -9.95
CA ILE A 185 15.69 -28.42 -11.19
C ILE A 185 15.52 -29.25 -12.47
N ALA A 186 14.62 -30.25 -12.47
CA ALA A 186 14.43 -31.17 -13.59
C ALA A 186 14.13 -30.47 -14.93
N GLU A 187 13.27 -29.44 -14.93
CA GLU A 187 12.95 -28.65 -16.12
C GLU A 187 14.16 -27.86 -16.63
N VAL A 188 15.02 -27.38 -15.73
CA VAL A 188 16.25 -26.65 -16.08
C VAL A 188 17.30 -27.60 -16.67
N ALA A 189 17.40 -28.81 -16.12
CA ALA A 189 18.27 -29.86 -16.64
C ALA A 189 17.88 -30.27 -18.07
N GLU A 190 16.57 -30.32 -18.37
CA GLU A 190 16.06 -30.61 -19.71
C GLU A 190 16.17 -29.40 -20.66
N LEU A 191 15.96 -28.17 -20.16
CA LEU A 191 16.25 -26.95 -20.92
C LEU A 191 17.71 -26.92 -21.39
N ALA A 192 18.68 -27.18 -20.49
CA ALA A 192 20.09 -27.25 -20.86
C ALA A 192 20.40 -28.34 -21.92
N ARG A 193 19.55 -29.36 -22.03
CA ARG A 193 19.67 -30.45 -23.02
C ARG A 193 19.03 -30.13 -24.38
N GLN A 194 18.02 -29.25 -24.40
CA GLN A 194 17.21 -28.96 -25.60
C GLN A 194 17.44 -27.56 -26.19
N CYS A 195 17.98 -26.60 -25.42
CA CYS A 195 18.06 -25.21 -25.86
C CYS A 195 19.06 -25.05 -27.02
N ASP A 196 18.61 -24.39 -28.09
CA ASP A 196 19.35 -24.10 -29.32
C ASP A 196 19.71 -22.61 -29.46
N SER A 197 19.82 -21.90 -28.33
CA SER A 197 20.20 -20.48 -28.30
C SER A 197 20.66 -20.02 -26.90
N ALA A 198 21.89 -19.50 -26.84
CA ALA A 198 22.47 -18.85 -25.66
C ALA A 198 21.60 -17.72 -25.09
N ILE A 199 20.94 -16.95 -25.97
CA ILE A 199 20.10 -15.80 -25.61
C ILE A 199 18.81 -16.29 -24.93
N VAL A 200 18.17 -17.31 -25.49
CA VAL A 200 16.95 -17.91 -24.90
C VAL A 200 17.26 -18.53 -23.53
N PHE A 201 18.42 -19.18 -23.39
CA PHE A 201 18.87 -19.73 -22.11
C PHE A 201 19.14 -18.63 -21.07
N LYS A 202 19.89 -17.58 -21.43
CA LYS A 202 20.19 -16.45 -20.53
C LYS A 202 18.91 -15.76 -20.05
N SER A 203 18.01 -15.44 -20.97
CA SER A 203 16.75 -14.72 -20.69
C SER A 203 15.59 -15.64 -20.27
N THR A 204 15.88 -16.85 -19.79
CA THR A 204 14.85 -17.73 -19.21
C THR A 204 14.36 -17.17 -17.87
N PHE A 205 13.05 -16.99 -17.75
CA PHE A 205 12.35 -16.69 -16.51
C PHE A 205 11.93 -18.00 -15.82
N PHE A 206 11.97 -18.01 -14.49
CA PHE A 206 11.59 -19.18 -13.68
C PHE A 206 11.18 -18.74 -12.27
N ARG A 207 10.53 -19.65 -11.53
CA ARG A 207 10.08 -19.44 -10.15
C ARG A 207 10.33 -20.70 -9.32
N ILE A 208 10.53 -20.55 -8.02
CA ILE A 208 10.61 -21.68 -7.07
C ILE A 208 9.27 -21.84 -6.37
N HIS A 209 8.67 -23.02 -6.53
CA HIS A 209 7.44 -23.43 -5.89
C HIS A 209 7.78 -24.41 -4.77
N ARG A 210 7.32 -24.12 -3.55
CA ARG A 210 7.44 -25.05 -2.42
C ARG A 210 6.61 -26.31 -2.68
N ALA A 211 7.04 -27.44 -2.16
CA ALA A 211 6.25 -28.67 -2.18
C ALA A 211 4.99 -28.54 -1.31
N GLU A 212 3.95 -29.32 -1.61
CA GLU A 212 2.69 -29.30 -0.85
C GLU A 212 2.85 -29.88 0.57
N GLY A 213 2.10 -29.30 1.52
CA GLY A 213 2.12 -29.67 2.92
C GLY A 213 3.45 -29.40 3.63
N GLU A 214 3.73 -30.15 4.69
CA GLU A 214 4.93 -30.00 5.53
C GLU A 214 6.26 -30.04 4.75
N ARG A 215 6.30 -30.75 3.61
CA ARG A 215 7.49 -30.78 2.74
C ARG A 215 7.87 -29.38 2.23
N GLY A 216 6.92 -28.47 2.07
CA GLY A 216 7.16 -27.09 1.64
C GLY A 216 8.05 -26.24 2.56
N LYS A 217 8.39 -26.74 3.77
CA LYS A 217 9.39 -26.14 4.65
C LYS A 217 10.83 -26.34 4.14
N CYS A 218 11.12 -27.49 3.53
CA CYS A 218 12.48 -27.91 3.14
C CYS A 218 12.59 -28.43 1.69
N GLU A 219 11.50 -28.51 0.92
CA GLU A 219 11.49 -29.02 -0.45
C GLU A 219 10.76 -28.04 -1.39
N GLY A 220 11.32 -27.83 -2.59
CA GLY A 220 10.72 -27.01 -3.64
C GLY A 220 11.23 -27.37 -5.03
N GLN A 221 10.61 -26.81 -6.06
CA GLN A 221 10.91 -27.09 -7.46
C GLN A 221 10.99 -25.80 -8.28
N VAL A 222 12.01 -25.70 -9.15
CA VAL A 222 12.07 -24.68 -10.20
C VAL A 222 11.06 -25.03 -11.29
N ARG A 223 10.14 -24.10 -11.56
CA ARG A 223 9.23 -24.08 -12.71
C ARG A 223 9.65 -23.00 -13.68
N LEU A 224 9.79 -23.35 -14.96
CA LEU A 224 10.12 -22.41 -16.02
C LEU A 224 8.89 -21.64 -16.49
N ALA A 225 9.04 -20.36 -16.81
CA ALA A 225 7.95 -19.59 -17.40
C ALA A 225 7.60 -20.12 -18.81
N PRO A 226 6.33 -19.99 -19.23
CA PRO A 226 5.90 -20.39 -20.56
C PRO A 226 6.25 -19.34 -21.62
N TRP A 227 6.29 -18.05 -21.28
CA TRP A 227 6.83 -16.99 -22.14
C TRP A 227 8.35 -17.11 -22.25
N ARG A 228 8.85 -17.26 -23.48
CA ARG A 228 10.25 -17.46 -23.83
C ARG A 228 10.55 -16.72 -25.13
N LEU A 229 11.80 -16.29 -25.32
CA LEU A 229 12.22 -15.63 -26.54
C LEU A 229 12.23 -16.60 -27.74
N TRP A 230 11.63 -16.20 -28.86
CA TRP A 230 11.71 -16.89 -30.15
C TRP A 230 12.69 -16.16 -31.07
N THR A 231 13.91 -16.69 -31.17
CA THR A 231 15.00 -16.09 -31.96
C THR A 231 15.32 -16.85 -33.26
N SER A 232 14.49 -17.82 -33.66
CA SER A 232 14.74 -18.69 -34.81
C SER A 232 13.79 -18.35 -35.95
N GLU A 233 14.32 -17.71 -36.99
CA GLU A 233 13.60 -17.31 -38.21
C GLU A 233 12.81 -18.50 -38.79
N LYS A 234 13.45 -19.67 -38.95
CA LYS A 234 12.81 -20.89 -39.44
C LYS A 234 11.61 -21.36 -38.60
N LYS A 235 11.61 -21.13 -37.28
CA LYS A 235 10.44 -21.44 -36.41
C LYS A 235 9.32 -20.42 -36.65
N LEU A 236 9.65 -19.14 -36.85
CA LEU A 236 8.70 -18.08 -37.15
C LEU A 236 8.11 -18.21 -38.57
N GLU A 237 8.90 -18.58 -39.58
CA GLU A 237 8.46 -18.91 -40.94
C GLU A 237 7.44 -20.06 -40.95
N ALA A 238 7.74 -21.13 -40.22
CA ALA A 238 6.85 -22.28 -40.08
C ALA A 238 5.52 -21.89 -39.39
N LEU A 239 5.59 -21.03 -38.35
CA LEU A 239 4.41 -20.52 -37.66
C LEU A 239 3.58 -19.57 -38.55
N ASN A 240 4.23 -18.75 -39.37
CA ASN A 240 3.61 -17.87 -40.36
C ASN A 240 2.89 -18.68 -41.46
N ALA A 241 3.53 -19.73 -41.97
CA ALA A 241 2.90 -20.67 -42.91
C ALA A 241 1.71 -21.41 -42.27
N ALA A 242 1.78 -21.75 -40.99
CA ALA A 242 0.68 -22.37 -40.25
C ALA A 242 -0.50 -21.41 -40.03
N GLY A 243 -0.23 -20.13 -39.68
CA GLY A 243 -1.23 -19.07 -39.50
C GLY A 243 -2.02 -18.79 -40.77
N ARG A 244 -1.33 -18.46 -41.87
CA ARG A 244 -1.96 -18.26 -43.19
C ARG A 244 -2.77 -19.47 -43.63
N LYS A 245 -2.24 -20.68 -43.48
CA LYS A 245 -2.95 -21.92 -43.84
C LYS A 245 -4.18 -22.16 -42.96
N ASN A 246 -4.13 -21.81 -41.68
CA ASN A 246 -5.29 -21.90 -40.80
C ASN A 246 -6.38 -20.92 -41.24
N ALA A 247 -6.05 -19.64 -41.43
CA ALA A 247 -6.98 -18.63 -41.93
C ALA A 247 -7.59 -19.00 -43.30
N GLU A 248 -6.78 -19.51 -44.23
CA GLU A 248 -7.27 -20.07 -45.50
C GLU A 248 -8.30 -21.20 -45.31
N PHE A 249 -8.18 -22.05 -44.29
CA PHE A 249 -9.16 -23.09 -44.00
C PHE A 249 -10.46 -22.54 -43.38
N LEU A 250 -10.38 -21.44 -42.62
CA LEU A 250 -11.56 -20.75 -42.08
C LEU A 250 -12.36 -20.12 -43.22
N LEU A 251 -11.72 -19.32 -44.08
CA LEU A 251 -12.37 -18.67 -45.23
C LEU A 251 -12.91 -19.66 -46.28
N LYS A 252 -12.48 -20.92 -46.25
CA LYS A 252 -13.02 -22.02 -47.07
C LYS A 252 -14.12 -22.82 -46.36
N GLY A 253 -14.61 -22.39 -45.18
CA GLY A 253 -15.69 -23.04 -44.42
C GLY A 253 -15.42 -24.51 -44.05
N SER A 254 -14.16 -24.94 -44.03
CA SER A 254 -13.78 -26.35 -44.14
C SER A 254 -13.31 -26.99 -42.81
N CYS A 255 -13.64 -26.37 -41.66
CA CYS A 255 -13.09 -26.76 -40.36
C CYS A 255 -14.18 -27.17 -39.35
N GLU A 256 -13.98 -28.29 -38.66
CA GLU A 256 -14.80 -28.64 -37.49
C GLU A 256 -14.26 -27.91 -36.25
N GLN A 257 -15.14 -27.40 -35.39
CA GLN A 257 -14.78 -26.62 -34.20
C GLN A 257 -13.75 -27.31 -33.27
N ALA A 258 -13.81 -28.64 -33.15
CA ALA A 258 -12.84 -29.41 -32.36
C ALA A 258 -11.43 -29.39 -32.98
N LYS A 259 -11.32 -29.43 -34.31
CA LYS A 259 -10.04 -29.30 -35.04
C LYS A 259 -9.51 -27.86 -34.97
N LEU A 260 -10.42 -26.87 -34.98
CA LEU A 260 -10.07 -25.46 -34.83
C LEU A 260 -9.40 -25.17 -33.47
N LEU A 261 -9.94 -25.70 -32.37
CA LEU A 261 -9.38 -25.53 -31.02
C LEU A 261 -8.01 -26.22 -30.83
N ASP A 262 -7.69 -27.23 -31.64
CA ASP A 262 -6.37 -27.85 -31.70
C ASP A 262 -5.40 -27.03 -32.58
N ASN A 263 -5.88 -26.49 -33.71
CA ASN A 263 -5.12 -25.56 -34.55
C ASN A 263 -4.73 -24.28 -33.79
N PHE A 264 -5.65 -23.65 -33.05
CA PHE A 264 -5.37 -22.42 -32.30
C PHE A 264 -4.17 -22.58 -31.36
N LYS A 265 -4.08 -23.69 -30.61
CA LYS A 265 -2.94 -23.98 -29.71
C LYS A 265 -1.59 -24.16 -30.43
N LYS A 266 -1.62 -24.53 -31.72
CA LYS A 266 -0.45 -24.78 -32.56
C LYS A 266 0.00 -23.55 -33.35
N VAL A 267 -0.93 -22.65 -33.66
CA VAL A 267 -0.71 -21.43 -34.44
C VAL A 267 -0.45 -20.22 -33.54
N TYR A 268 -1.05 -20.19 -32.35
CA TYR A 268 -0.92 -19.12 -31.36
C TYR A 268 -0.41 -19.72 -30.03
N PRO A 269 0.91 -20.02 -29.92
CA PRO A 269 1.49 -20.64 -28.73
C PRO A 269 1.31 -19.80 -27.45
N GLU A 270 1.07 -18.50 -27.56
CA GLU A 270 0.77 -17.60 -26.44
C GLU A 270 -0.49 -18.00 -25.66
N LEU A 271 -1.42 -18.73 -26.28
CA LEU A 271 -2.60 -19.29 -25.60
C LEU A 271 -2.25 -20.28 -24.47
N GLN A 272 -1.00 -20.76 -24.39
CA GLN A 272 -0.51 -21.56 -23.25
C GLN A 272 -0.10 -20.70 -22.04
N TYR A 273 0.13 -19.39 -22.22
CA TYR A 273 0.61 -18.51 -21.15
C TYR A 273 -0.45 -18.33 -20.05
N PHE A 274 -1.72 -18.22 -20.44
CA PHE A 274 -2.89 -18.25 -19.55
C PHE A 274 -3.02 -19.54 -18.72
N ARG A 275 -2.50 -20.67 -19.21
CA ARG A 275 -2.77 -22.00 -18.65
C ARG A 275 -1.74 -22.45 -17.61
N ASN A 276 -0.56 -21.86 -17.63
CA ASN A 276 0.58 -22.28 -16.81
C ASN A 276 0.87 -21.32 -15.63
N THR A 277 -0.06 -20.41 -15.30
CA THR A 277 -0.01 -19.58 -14.09
C THR A 277 -0.37 -20.39 -12.83
N VAL A 278 0.50 -21.35 -12.50
CA VAL A 278 0.62 -22.02 -11.20
C VAL A 278 -0.59 -22.88 -10.76
N GLY A 279 -0.41 -24.22 -10.78
CA GLY A 279 -1.12 -25.09 -9.82
C GLY A 279 -1.91 -26.30 -10.33
N ARG A 280 -1.80 -26.74 -11.59
CA ARG A 280 -2.44 -27.99 -12.05
C ARG A 280 -1.53 -28.90 -12.88
N THR A 281 -1.24 -30.08 -12.35
CA THR A 281 -1.02 -31.29 -13.13
C THR A 281 -2.37 -31.89 -13.54
N ASP A 282 -2.45 -32.44 -14.76
CA ASP A 282 -3.48 -33.38 -15.22
C ASP A 282 -4.96 -32.99 -15.00
N SER A 283 -5.46 -32.08 -15.84
CA SER A 283 -6.89 -31.98 -16.13
C SER A 283 -7.16 -32.13 -17.62
N SER A 284 -7.87 -33.20 -18.00
CA SER A 284 -8.37 -33.41 -19.37
C SER A 284 -9.27 -32.23 -19.79
N PRO A 285 -9.24 -31.77 -21.06
CA PRO A 285 -10.07 -30.64 -21.53
C PRO A 285 -11.58 -30.83 -21.31
N ASP A 286 -12.05 -32.08 -21.17
CA ASP A 286 -13.48 -32.42 -21.11
C ASP A 286 -14.05 -32.46 -19.67
N ALA A 287 -13.24 -32.22 -18.63
CA ALA A 287 -13.58 -32.52 -17.23
C ALA A 287 -13.52 -31.29 -16.29
N ILE A 288 -14.51 -30.39 -16.37
CA ILE A 288 -14.73 -29.32 -15.38
C ILE A 288 -16.21 -29.30 -14.95
N HIS A 289 -16.47 -29.53 -13.66
CA HIS A 289 -17.81 -29.40 -13.08
C HIS A 289 -18.24 -27.92 -12.97
N PRO A 290 -19.53 -27.57 -13.16
CA PRO A 290 -20.04 -26.19 -13.06
C PRO A 290 -20.00 -25.52 -11.67
N SER A 291 -19.36 -26.14 -10.68
CA SER A 291 -19.34 -25.70 -9.27
C SER A 291 -17.96 -25.25 -8.76
N ALA A 292 -16.89 -25.43 -9.54
CA ALA A 292 -15.57 -24.90 -9.19
C ALA A 292 -15.43 -23.46 -9.67
N ALA A 293 -14.92 -22.57 -8.80
CA ALA A 293 -14.47 -21.26 -9.24
C ALA A 293 -13.28 -21.42 -10.20
N LEU A 294 -13.35 -20.78 -11.37
CA LEU A 294 -12.22 -20.68 -12.30
C LEU A 294 -11.13 -19.79 -11.67
N SER A 295 -9.87 -20.02 -12.02
CA SER A 295 -8.84 -19.01 -11.78
C SER A 295 -9.07 -17.82 -12.70
N ASP A 296 -8.54 -16.64 -12.35
CA ASP A 296 -8.64 -15.45 -13.21
C ASP A 296 -8.03 -15.72 -14.60
N SER A 297 -6.94 -16.51 -14.67
CA SER A 297 -6.29 -16.86 -15.94
C SER A 297 -7.06 -17.90 -16.76
N ASP A 298 -7.74 -18.87 -16.12
CA ASP A 298 -8.73 -19.74 -16.80
C ASP A 298 -9.93 -18.93 -17.33
N ALA A 299 -10.32 -17.87 -16.60
CA ALA A 299 -11.42 -17.00 -16.98
C ALA A 299 -11.06 -16.16 -18.21
N GLU A 300 -9.89 -15.50 -18.22
CA GLU A 300 -9.41 -14.78 -19.41
C GLU A 300 -9.22 -15.73 -20.60
N TYR A 301 -8.54 -16.88 -20.44
CA TYR A 301 -8.38 -17.88 -21.51
C TYR A 301 -9.71 -18.23 -22.20
N ARG A 302 -10.79 -18.38 -21.41
CA ARG A 302 -12.12 -18.68 -21.91
C ARG A 302 -12.76 -17.51 -22.66
N ARG A 303 -12.53 -16.25 -22.25
CA ARG A 303 -12.97 -15.07 -22.99
C ARG A 303 -12.21 -14.94 -24.31
N THR A 304 -10.88 -15.01 -24.27
CA THR A 304 -10.00 -14.96 -25.44
C THR A 304 -10.41 -15.99 -26.50
N VAL A 305 -10.57 -17.27 -26.10
CA VAL A 305 -10.99 -18.33 -27.02
C VAL A 305 -12.43 -18.16 -27.51
N CYS A 306 -13.35 -17.60 -26.69
CA CYS A 306 -14.69 -17.28 -27.14
C CYS A 306 -14.68 -16.17 -28.21
N ALA A 307 -13.86 -15.13 -28.06
CA ALA A 307 -13.65 -14.10 -29.08
C ALA A 307 -13.06 -14.68 -30.38
N MET A 308 -12.06 -15.56 -30.29
CA MET A 308 -11.49 -16.26 -31.45
C MET A 308 -12.50 -17.18 -32.16
N LEU A 309 -13.40 -17.82 -31.41
CA LEU A 309 -14.52 -18.58 -31.97
C LEU A 309 -15.61 -17.67 -32.58
N CYS A 310 -15.79 -16.47 -32.04
CA CYS A 310 -16.64 -15.45 -32.67
C CYS A 310 -16.06 -14.99 -34.02
N ILE A 311 -14.75 -14.70 -34.10
CA ILE A 311 -14.06 -14.40 -35.37
C ILE A 311 -14.31 -15.53 -36.39
N TYR A 312 -14.16 -16.79 -35.97
CA TYR A 312 -14.43 -17.95 -36.84
C TYR A 312 -15.88 -17.97 -37.37
N SER A 313 -16.88 -17.88 -36.49
CA SER A 313 -18.30 -17.92 -36.89
C SER A 313 -18.67 -16.73 -37.78
N ILE A 314 -18.05 -15.57 -37.57
CA ILE A 314 -18.20 -14.38 -38.40
C ILE A 314 -17.56 -14.61 -39.78
N CYS A 315 -16.30 -15.07 -39.86
CA CYS A 315 -15.59 -15.30 -41.12
C CYS A 315 -16.10 -16.51 -41.93
N THR A 316 -17.10 -17.23 -41.44
CA THR A 316 -17.73 -18.40 -42.11
C THR A 316 -19.22 -18.20 -42.40
N ASP A 317 -19.77 -16.99 -42.22
CA ASP A 317 -21.23 -16.70 -42.28
C ASP A 317 -22.08 -17.60 -41.36
N ASN A 318 -21.47 -18.18 -40.32
CA ASN A 318 -22.09 -19.14 -39.42
C ASN A 318 -22.84 -18.45 -38.26
N TYR A 319 -23.89 -17.73 -38.64
CA TYR A 319 -24.92 -17.17 -37.76
C TYR A 319 -25.44 -18.18 -36.72
N CYS A 320 -25.58 -19.45 -37.10
CA CYS A 320 -26.20 -20.48 -36.27
C CYS A 320 -25.36 -20.79 -35.03
N ASP A 321 -24.05 -20.96 -35.20
CA ASP A 321 -23.14 -21.14 -34.07
C ASP A 321 -22.84 -19.83 -33.35
N PHE A 322 -22.75 -18.68 -34.05
CA PHE A 322 -22.58 -17.38 -33.38
C PHE A 322 -23.72 -17.06 -32.41
N THR A 323 -24.98 -17.24 -32.85
CA THR A 323 -26.17 -16.90 -32.04
C THR A 323 -26.64 -18.05 -31.13
N LYS A 324 -26.02 -19.23 -31.19
CA LYS A 324 -26.53 -20.50 -30.63
C LYS A 324 -27.14 -20.37 -29.23
N ASN A 325 -26.39 -19.76 -28.32
CA ASN A 325 -26.73 -19.60 -26.90
C ASN A 325 -27.55 -18.34 -26.56
N GLN A 326 -27.90 -17.50 -27.54
CA GLN A 326 -28.73 -16.31 -27.33
C GLN A 326 -30.20 -16.70 -27.12
N ALA A 327 -30.90 -16.02 -26.21
CA ALA A 327 -32.33 -16.22 -25.99
C ALA A 327 -33.14 -15.90 -27.26
N PRO A 328 -34.23 -16.63 -27.59
CA PRO A 328 -34.92 -16.47 -28.88
C PRO A 328 -35.56 -15.11 -29.14
N ALA A 329 -35.86 -14.32 -28.10
CA ALA A 329 -36.42 -12.98 -28.21
C ALA A 329 -35.34 -11.93 -28.54
N ASP A 330 -34.19 -12.02 -27.86
CA ASP A 330 -33.10 -11.04 -27.91
C ASP A 330 -32.07 -11.35 -29.01
N ARG A 331 -32.19 -12.51 -29.65
CA ARG A 331 -31.25 -13.04 -30.64
C ARG A 331 -30.96 -12.04 -31.76
N LEU A 332 -29.68 -11.81 -32.03
CA LEU A 332 -29.19 -11.02 -33.16
C LEU A 332 -29.90 -11.44 -34.46
N SER A 333 -30.53 -10.50 -35.15
CA SER A 333 -31.37 -10.78 -36.32
C SER A 333 -30.55 -11.19 -37.55
N ARG A 334 -31.21 -11.86 -38.49
CA ARG A 334 -30.61 -12.21 -39.78
C ARG A 334 -30.27 -11.00 -40.65
N ASP A 335 -30.91 -9.86 -40.44
CA ASP A 335 -30.66 -8.65 -41.21
C ASP A 335 -29.47 -7.87 -40.61
N SER A 336 -29.42 -7.69 -39.29
CA SER A 336 -28.20 -7.19 -38.59
C SER A 336 -26.98 -8.08 -38.85
N TRP A 337 -27.15 -9.41 -38.94
CA TRP A 337 -26.07 -10.30 -39.34
C TRP A 337 -25.57 -10.04 -40.77
N ARG A 338 -26.44 -9.71 -41.74
CA ARG A 338 -26.00 -9.30 -43.09
C ARG A 338 -25.25 -7.97 -43.06
N THR A 339 -25.66 -7.01 -42.22
CA THR A 339 -24.91 -5.76 -42.02
C THR A 339 -23.52 -6.03 -41.45
N LEU A 340 -23.39 -6.94 -40.48
CA LEU A 340 -22.10 -7.39 -39.95
C LEU A 340 -21.24 -8.06 -41.03
N GLN A 341 -21.80 -8.98 -41.83
CA GLN A 341 -21.09 -9.62 -42.96
C GLN A 341 -20.63 -8.60 -44.01
N TRP A 342 -21.45 -7.58 -44.31
CA TRP A 342 -21.05 -6.50 -45.22
C TRP A 342 -19.90 -5.66 -44.63
N TRP A 343 -19.98 -5.29 -43.34
CA TRP A 343 -18.97 -4.47 -42.66
C TRP A 343 -17.59 -5.16 -42.61
N ILE A 344 -17.54 -6.46 -42.27
CA ILE A 344 -16.26 -7.20 -42.24
C ILE A 344 -15.62 -7.34 -43.62
N GLU A 345 -16.41 -7.45 -44.68
CA GLU A 345 -15.93 -7.65 -46.05
C GLU A 345 -15.49 -6.31 -46.68
N ASN A 346 -16.30 -5.25 -46.50
CA ASN A 346 -16.18 -4.01 -47.27
C ASN A 346 -15.47 -2.88 -46.51
N VAL A 347 -15.54 -2.85 -45.17
CA VAL A 347 -14.94 -1.81 -44.32
C VAL A 347 -13.70 -2.33 -43.59
N VAL A 348 -13.83 -3.43 -42.85
CA VAL A 348 -12.71 -4.07 -42.13
C VAL A 348 -11.81 -4.86 -43.10
N LYS A 349 -12.33 -5.26 -44.26
CA LYS A 349 -11.64 -6.04 -45.32
C LYS A 349 -11.10 -7.41 -44.84
N LEU A 350 -11.61 -7.91 -43.71
CA LEU A 350 -11.08 -9.05 -42.98
C LEU A 350 -11.21 -10.35 -43.76
N THR A 351 -12.34 -10.58 -44.43
CA THR A 351 -12.62 -11.81 -45.18
C THR A 351 -11.94 -11.87 -46.55
N GLY A 352 -11.42 -10.74 -47.05
CA GLY A 352 -10.73 -10.66 -48.33
C GLY A 352 -9.26 -11.12 -48.30
N ASP A 353 -8.63 -11.17 -47.12
CA ASP A 353 -7.23 -11.55 -46.95
C ASP A 353 -7.06 -12.55 -45.79
N PRO A 354 -6.59 -13.80 -46.03
CA PRO A 354 -6.22 -14.73 -44.96
C PRO A 354 -5.23 -14.16 -43.95
N VAL A 355 -4.36 -13.22 -44.34
CA VAL A 355 -3.40 -12.58 -43.43
C VAL A 355 -4.11 -11.61 -42.46
N ALA A 356 -5.20 -10.95 -42.87
CA ALA A 356 -6.00 -10.11 -42.00
C ALA A 356 -6.70 -10.95 -40.91
N VAL A 357 -7.29 -12.10 -41.28
CA VAL A 357 -7.89 -13.04 -40.33
C VAL A 357 -6.86 -13.58 -39.33
N ASP A 358 -5.67 -13.96 -39.81
CA ASP A 358 -4.56 -14.45 -38.98
C ASP A 358 -4.02 -13.35 -38.03
N ALA A 359 -3.95 -12.10 -38.49
CA ALA A 359 -3.58 -10.95 -37.67
C ALA A 359 -4.61 -10.64 -36.58
N MET A 360 -5.91 -10.68 -36.88
CA MET A 360 -6.97 -10.45 -35.88
C MET A 360 -7.08 -11.58 -34.85
N LEU A 361 -6.92 -12.84 -35.30
CA LEU A 361 -6.82 -13.99 -34.38
C LEU A 361 -5.56 -13.92 -33.51
N CYS A 362 -4.42 -13.47 -34.08
CA CYS A 362 -3.22 -13.18 -33.31
C CYS A 362 -3.47 -12.10 -32.26
N PHE A 363 -4.12 -10.99 -32.64
CA PHE A 363 -4.37 -9.89 -31.73
C PHE A 363 -5.19 -10.35 -30.52
N MET A 364 -6.30 -11.07 -30.72
CA MET A 364 -7.05 -11.65 -29.60
C MET A 364 -6.17 -12.57 -28.75
N ALA A 365 -5.40 -13.47 -29.37
CA ALA A 365 -4.56 -14.42 -28.64
C ALA A 365 -3.45 -13.78 -27.78
N ILE A 366 -3.10 -12.51 -28.01
CA ILE A 366 -2.12 -11.76 -27.21
C ILE A 366 -2.71 -10.64 -26.34
N HIS A 367 -3.88 -10.09 -26.69
CA HIS A 367 -4.52 -8.95 -26.00
C HIS A 367 -4.61 -9.14 -24.48
N ASP A 368 -5.27 -10.22 -24.07
CA ASP A 368 -5.53 -10.49 -22.65
C ASP A 368 -4.28 -10.92 -21.86
N LEU A 369 -3.11 -11.09 -22.51
CA LEU A 369 -1.84 -11.33 -21.80
C LEU A 369 -1.46 -10.15 -20.92
N GLY A 370 -1.80 -8.92 -21.33
CA GLY A 370 -1.66 -7.72 -20.51
C GLY A 370 -2.43 -7.82 -19.19
N LYS A 371 -3.54 -8.56 -19.14
CA LYS A 371 -4.35 -8.79 -17.93
C LYS A 371 -3.66 -9.77 -16.96
N ILE A 372 -2.76 -10.65 -17.44
CA ILE A 372 -2.06 -11.64 -16.61
C ILE A 372 -1.00 -10.98 -15.72
N ARG A 373 -1.26 -10.96 -14.40
CA ARG A 373 -0.35 -10.38 -13.38
C ARG A 373 1.09 -10.89 -13.46
N ASP A 374 1.25 -12.19 -13.74
CA ASP A 374 2.56 -12.83 -13.79
C ASP A 374 3.37 -12.46 -15.04
N ILE A 375 2.70 -12.14 -16.15
CA ILE A 375 3.34 -11.57 -17.35
C ILE A 375 3.76 -10.13 -17.06
N ARG A 376 2.85 -9.28 -16.55
CA ARG A 376 3.19 -7.88 -16.24
C ARG A 376 4.38 -7.77 -15.29
N ARG A 377 4.42 -8.60 -14.25
CA ARG A 377 5.53 -8.61 -13.28
C ARG A 377 6.86 -9.03 -13.90
N ASP A 378 6.85 -9.99 -14.83
CA ASP A 378 8.07 -10.60 -15.37
C ASP A 378 8.54 -9.94 -16.70
N LEU A 379 7.70 -9.14 -17.37
CA LEU A 379 7.99 -8.51 -18.67
C LEU A 379 7.63 -7.01 -18.80
N SER A 380 6.83 -6.42 -17.89
CA SER A 380 6.47 -4.99 -17.92
C SER A 380 6.32 -4.41 -16.48
N PRO A 381 7.33 -4.56 -15.61
CA PRO A 381 7.20 -4.24 -14.19
C PRO A 381 6.87 -2.77 -13.95
N GLY A 382 5.97 -2.52 -12.99
CA GLY A 382 5.47 -1.17 -12.67
C GLY A 382 4.28 -0.70 -13.50
N ILE A 383 4.02 -1.30 -14.67
CA ILE A 383 2.86 -0.92 -15.50
C ILE A 383 1.58 -1.58 -14.97
N CYS A 384 0.65 -0.76 -14.48
CA CYS A 384 -0.62 -1.20 -13.89
C CYS A 384 -1.71 -1.47 -14.93
N ASP A 385 -1.82 -0.62 -15.95
CA ASP A 385 -2.74 -0.85 -17.06
C ASP A 385 -2.29 -2.02 -17.95
N HIS A 386 -3.26 -2.75 -18.49
CA HIS A 386 -3.06 -3.96 -19.26
C HIS A 386 -2.67 -3.71 -20.72
N ASP A 387 -3.26 -2.72 -21.38
CA ASP A 387 -3.01 -2.46 -22.79
C ASP A 387 -1.65 -1.77 -22.97
N LYS A 388 -1.36 -0.78 -22.10
CA LYS A 388 -0.03 -0.17 -21.99
C LYS A 388 1.05 -1.20 -21.57
N ALA A 389 0.71 -2.22 -20.78
CA ALA A 389 1.64 -3.30 -20.47
C ALA A 389 1.93 -4.21 -21.67
N LEU A 390 0.91 -4.58 -22.46
CA LEU A 390 1.12 -5.35 -23.69
C LEU A 390 1.89 -4.55 -24.75
N LEU A 391 1.59 -3.25 -24.88
CA LEU A 391 2.30 -2.32 -25.76
C LEU A 391 3.79 -2.27 -25.41
N TYR A 392 4.11 -2.11 -24.12
CA TYR A 392 5.50 -2.15 -23.63
C TYR A 392 6.20 -3.48 -23.99
N ILE A 393 5.52 -4.62 -23.88
CA ILE A 393 6.07 -5.93 -24.26
C ILE A 393 6.32 -6.02 -25.78
N ILE A 394 5.41 -5.48 -26.60
CA ILE A 394 5.55 -5.40 -28.06
C ILE A 394 6.75 -4.53 -28.46
N GLU A 395 6.99 -3.42 -27.76
CA GLU A 395 8.08 -2.49 -28.07
C GLU A 395 9.45 -2.99 -27.56
N ASN A 396 9.50 -3.56 -26.36
CA ASN A 396 10.75 -3.88 -25.67
C ASN A 396 11.17 -5.35 -25.76
N THR A 397 10.23 -6.30 -25.87
CA THR A 397 10.53 -7.74 -25.95
C THR A 397 9.56 -8.52 -26.86
N PRO A 398 9.34 -8.11 -28.13
CA PRO A 398 8.38 -8.78 -29.03
C PRO A 398 8.69 -10.25 -29.31
N GLN A 399 9.90 -10.72 -28.99
CA GLN A 399 10.30 -12.12 -29.16
C GLN A 399 9.59 -13.08 -28.19
N VAL A 400 8.90 -12.61 -27.14
CA VAL A 400 7.99 -13.45 -26.33
C VAL A 400 6.60 -13.63 -26.97
N LEU A 401 6.29 -12.88 -28.03
CA LEU A 401 5.05 -12.89 -28.79
C LEU A 401 5.31 -13.37 -30.24
N PRO A 402 5.73 -14.63 -30.46
CA PRO A 402 6.06 -15.16 -31.79
C PRO A 402 4.92 -15.06 -32.81
N SER A 403 3.65 -15.01 -32.38
CA SER A 403 2.50 -14.79 -33.24
C SER A 403 2.40 -13.37 -33.76
N TYR A 404 2.81 -12.38 -32.96
CA TYR A 404 2.93 -10.99 -33.40
C TYR A 404 4.16 -10.80 -34.29
N LEU A 405 5.33 -11.25 -33.81
CA LEU A 405 6.63 -11.06 -34.47
C LEU A 405 6.68 -11.67 -35.89
N ARG A 406 5.87 -12.69 -36.17
CA ARG A 406 5.76 -13.33 -37.49
C ARG A 406 4.84 -12.62 -38.50
N LEU A 407 4.02 -11.66 -38.07
CA LEU A 407 3.09 -10.93 -38.95
C LEU A 407 3.85 -9.96 -39.86
N PRO A 408 3.31 -9.60 -41.05
CA PRO A 408 3.84 -8.51 -41.84
C PRO A 408 3.83 -7.17 -41.07
N PRO A 409 4.79 -6.26 -41.30
CA PRO A 409 4.89 -4.98 -40.59
C PRO A 409 3.62 -4.12 -40.61
N PHE A 410 2.80 -4.22 -41.67
CA PHE A 410 1.50 -3.55 -41.74
C PHE A 410 0.57 -3.97 -40.58
N TYR A 411 0.39 -5.27 -40.36
CA TYR A 411 -0.48 -5.79 -39.30
C TYR A 411 0.15 -5.65 -37.91
N GLN A 412 1.49 -5.68 -37.80
CA GLN A 412 2.17 -5.29 -36.57
C GLN A 412 1.83 -3.83 -36.20
N LYS A 413 1.85 -2.92 -37.19
CA LYS A 413 1.42 -1.52 -36.98
C LYS A 413 -0.04 -1.41 -36.57
N LEU A 414 -0.97 -2.10 -37.24
CA LEU A 414 -2.41 -2.02 -36.87
C LEU A 414 -2.67 -2.45 -35.41
N ILE A 415 -1.97 -3.49 -34.92
CA ILE A 415 -2.06 -3.95 -33.53
C ILE A 415 -1.45 -2.91 -32.56
N HIS A 416 -0.28 -2.35 -32.90
CA HIS A 416 0.36 -1.29 -32.10
C HIS A 416 -0.53 -0.05 -31.98
N CYS A 417 -1.11 0.42 -33.09
CA CYS A 417 -2.05 1.55 -33.10
C CYS A 417 -3.34 1.25 -32.31
N ALA A 418 -3.86 0.03 -32.41
CA ALA A 418 -5.07 -0.40 -31.67
C ALA A 418 -4.86 -0.48 -30.15
N LEU A 419 -3.62 -0.69 -29.68
CA LEU A 419 -3.23 -0.64 -28.26
C LEU A 419 -2.79 0.77 -27.79
N SER A 420 -2.45 1.67 -28.73
CA SER A 420 -1.97 3.02 -28.43
C SER A 420 -3.09 4.06 -28.33
N VAL A 421 -4.31 3.75 -28.79
CA VAL A 421 -5.42 4.72 -28.81
C VAL A 421 -6.09 4.83 -27.44
N GLU A 422 -5.91 5.98 -26.78
CA GLU A 422 -6.51 6.29 -25.47
C GLU A 422 -8.00 6.64 -25.58
N PHE A 423 -8.79 5.65 -26.00
CA PHE A 423 -10.24 5.73 -26.14
C PHE A 423 -10.86 4.39 -25.74
N ASN A 424 -11.97 4.45 -25.01
CA ASN A 424 -12.74 3.27 -24.66
C ASN A 424 -14.12 3.34 -25.31
N PHE A 425 -14.35 2.49 -26.32
CA PHE A 425 -15.64 2.42 -27.02
C PHE A 425 -16.79 1.97 -26.11
N GLY A 426 -16.53 1.13 -25.11
CA GLY A 426 -17.53 0.70 -24.12
C GLY A 426 -18.03 1.85 -23.23
N GLN A 427 -17.14 2.80 -22.88
CA GLN A 427 -17.49 4.05 -22.19
C GLN A 427 -18.28 5.00 -23.12
N PHE A 428 -17.90 5.09 -24.40
CA PHE A 428 -18.65 5.86 -25.41
C PHE A 428 -20.08 5.33 -25.59
N LEU A 429 -20.25 4.02 -25.75
CA LEU A 429 -21.58 3.40 -25.91
C LEU A 429 -22.51 3.70 -24.71
N GLN A 430 -21.94 3.86 -23.51
CA GLN A 430 -22.68 4.15 -22.28
C GLN A 430 -22.76 5.65 -21.93
N GLY A 431 -22.35 6.55 -22.83
CA GLY A 431 -22.41 8.00 -22.61
C GLY A 431 -21.51 8.52 -21.48
N GLU A 432 -20.50 7.73 -21.09
CA GLU A 432 -19.58 8.02 -20.00
C GLU A 432 -18.46 8.97 -20.47
N ASN A 433 -17.89 8.70 -21.66
CA ASN A 433 -16.97 9.60 -22.37
C ASN A 433 -17.56 10.99 -22.61
N LEU A 434 -16.69 11.96 -22.83
CA LEU A 434 -17.00 13.29 -23.37
C LEU A 434 -16.74 13.32 -24.89
N PRO A 435 -17.26 14.33 -25.61
CA PRO A 435 -16.81 14.66 -26.97
C PRO A 435 -15.28 14.68 -27.10
N ALA A 436 -14.55 15.27 -26.16
CA ALA A 436 -13.08 15.31 -26.16
C ALA A 436 -12.40 13.95 -26.36
N ASN A 437 -12.96 12.85 -25.83
CA ASN A 437 -12.37 11.51 -26.03
C ASN A 437 -12.39 11.07 -27.51
N LEU A 438 -13.36 11.54 -28.31
CA LEU A 438 -13.42 11.27 -29.74
C LEU A 438 -12.28 11.93 -30.53
N MET A 439 -11.62 12.96 -29.99
CA MET A 439 -10.44 13.56 -30.63
C MET A 439 -9.31 12.53 -30.77
N LYS A 440 -9.13 11.62 -29.80
CA LYS A 440 -8.12 10.55 -29.88
C LYS A 440 -8.39 9.60 -31.08
N VAL A 441 -9.66 9.25 -31.32
CA VAL A 441 -10.09 8.47 -32.50
C VAL A 441 -9.93 9.28 -33.79
N LYS A 442 -10.24 10.57 -33.78
CA LYS A 442 -10.10 11.44 -34.95
C LYS A 442 -8.63 11.69 -35.34
N THR A 443 -7.72 11.73 -34.37
CA THR A 443 -6.27 11.74 -34.59
C THR A 443 -5.81 10.42 -35.21
N MET A 444 -6.16 9.27 -34.62
CA MET A 444 -5.86 7.94 -35.19
C MET A 444 -6.35 7.80 -36.64
N LEU A 445 -7.56 8.29 -36.92
CA LEU A 445 -8.17 8.32 -38.26
C LEU A 445 -7.39 9.18 -39.28
N GLY A 446 -6.67 10.22 -38.81
CA GLY A 446 -5.83 11.09 -39.64
C GLY A 446 -4.42 10.54 -39.86
N ASP A 447 -3.77 10.10 -38.78
CA ASP A 447 -2.36 9.67 -38.79
C ASP A 447 -2.17 8.23 -39.30
N GLU A 448 -3.12 7.34 -38.98
CA GLU A 448 -3.07 5.90 -39.28
C GLU A 448 -4.13 5.45 -40.29
N GLY A 449 -5.17 6.27 -40.50
CA GLY A 449 -6.17 6.06 -41.55
C GLY A 449 -7.28 5.07 -41.18
N LYS A 450 -8.22 4.91 -42.13
CA LYS A 450 -9.46 4.13 -41.92
C LYS A 450 -9.23 2.67 -41.54
N ASP A 451 -8.21 2.04 -42.12
CA ASP A 451 -7.97 0.60 -41.95
C ASP A 451 -7.50 0.26 -40.52
N ALA A 452 -6.80 1.18 -39.85
CA ALA A 452 -6.43 1.03 -38.44
C ALA A 452 -7.65 1.18 -37.51
N VAL A 453 -8.51 2.17 -37.78
CA VAL A 453 -9.74 2.40 -36.99
C VAL A 453 -10.72 1.23 -37.17
N SER A 454 -10.92 0.71 -38.38
CA SER A 454 -11.82 -0.44 -38.61
C SER A 454 -11.28 -1.74 -38.01
N PHE A 455 -9.96 -1.96 -38.01
CA PHE A 455 -9.32 -3.08 -37.32
C PHE A 455 -9.52 -3.01 -35.80
N TYR A 456 -9.29 -1.83 -35.20
CA TYR A 456 -9.53 -1.58 -33.77
C TYR A 456 -11.00 -1.76 -33.35
N LEU A 457 -11.95 -1.23 -34.13
CA LEU A 457 -13.38 -1.40 -33.85
C LEU A 457 -13.83 -2.86 -33.99
N PHE A 458 -13.32 -3.61 -34.96
CA PHE A 458 -13.63 -5.04 -35.08
C PHE A 458 -13.02 -5.87 -33.95
N HIS A 459 -11.82 -5.52 -33.46
CA HIS A 459 -11.24 -6.11 -32.26
C HIS A 459 -12.18 -5.94 -31.04
N ILE A 460 -12.65 -4.72 -30.77
CA ILE A 460 -13.60 -4.46 -29.68
C ILE A 460 -14.90 -5.25 -29.87
N PHE A 461 -15.42 -5.35 -31.09
CA PHE A 461 -16.62 -6.13 -31.38
C PHE A 461 -16.50 -7.58 -30.90
N VAL A 462 -15.37 -8.23 -31.18
CA VAL A 462 -15.16 -9.65 -30.84
C VAL A 462 -14.74 -9.86 -29.37
N ASP A 463 -14.09 -8.91 -28.72
CA ASP A 463 -13.82 -8.95 -27.26
C ASP A 463 -15.13 -8.82 -26.45
N ILE A 464 -15.98 -7.85 -26.79
CA ILE A 464 -17.33 -7.73 -26.21
C ILE A 464 -18.15 -8.99 -26.48
N ALA A 465 -18.09 -9.54 -27.70
CA ALA A 465 -18.77 -10.80 -28.02
C ALA A 465 -18.22 -12.00 -27.22
N GLY A 466 -16.91 -12.03 -26.93
CA GLY A 466 -16.22 -13.08 -26.17
C GLY A 466 -16.33 -12.95 -24.65
N THR A 467 -16.73 -11.80 -24.12
CA THR A 467 -16.74 -11.47 -22.68
C THR A 467 -17.48 -12.49 -21.79
N SER A 468 -18.51 -13.17 -22.31
CA SER A 468 -19.24 -14.24 -21.60
C SER A 468 -18.58 -15.64 -21.65
N GLY A 469 -17.36 -15.77 -22.18
CA GLY A 469 -16.63 -17.04 -22.36
C GLY A 469 -16.55 -17.94 -21.12
N THR A 470 -16.56 -17.34 -19.93
CA THR A 470 -16.59 -18.04 -18.63
C THR A 470 -17.86 -18.87 -18.43
N ARG A 471 -19.00 -18.43 -18.99
CA ARG A 471 -20.31 -19.11 -18.95
C ARG A 471 -20.46 -20.11 -20.10
N THR A 472 -20.09 -19.70 -21.31
CA THR A 472 -20.08 -20.53 -22.52
C THR A 472 -19.12 -19.94 -23.56
N TRP A 473 -18.40 -20.82 -24.27
CA TRP A 473 -17.56 -20.46 -25.42
C TRP A 473 -18.18 -20.87 -26.77
N GLU A 474 -19.42 -21.39 -26.77
CA GLU A 474 -20.13 -21.76 -28.00
C GLU A 474 -20.95 -20.56 -28.51
N GLY A 475 -20.31 -19.70 -29.30
CA GLY A 475 -20.91 -18.47 -29.83
C GLY A 475 -21.02 -17.35 -28.79
N SER A 476 -21.50 -16.19 -29.24
CA SER A 476 -21.62 -15.02 -28.37
C SER A 476 -22.93 -15.03 -27.59
N LEU A 477 -22.82 -15.15 -26.27
CA LEU A 477 -23.93 -14.90 -25.35
C LEU A 477 -24.16 -13.40 -25.08
N THR A 478 -23.18 -12.54 -25.40
CA THR A 478 -23.21 -11.09 -25.07
C THR A 478 -23.63 -10.21 -26.25
N MET A 479 -23.22 -10.53 -27.49
CA MET A 479 -23.56 -9.73 -28.67
C MET A 479 -24.93 -10.11 -29.25
N ASP A 480 -25.97 -9.84 -28.47
CA ASP A 480 -27.37 -9.97 -28.84
C ASP A 480 -27.85 -8.81 -29.76
N GLN A 481 -29.13 -8.78 -30.13
CA GLN A 481 -29.67 -7.73 -31.01
C GLN A 481 -29.62 -6.32 -30.38
N SER A 482 -29.85 -6.20 -29.07
CA SER A 482 -29.89 -4.91 -28.38
C SER A 482 -28.49 -4.30 -28.27
N LEU A 483 -27.52 -5.13 -27.89
CA LEU A 483 -26.12 -4.72 -27.85
C LEU A 483 -25.56 -4.48 -29.26
N TYR A 484 -25.91 -5.31 -30.26
CA TYR A 484 -25.48 -5.08 -31.64
C TYR A 484 -26.01 -3.77 -32.21
N SER A 485 -27.30 -3.45 -32.06
CA SER A 485 -27.85 -2.16 -32.54
C SER A 485 -27.12 -0.98 -31.90
N THR A 486 -26.87 -1.06 -30.59
CA THR A 486 -26.12 -0.05 -29.84
C THR A 486 -24.68 0.08 -30.34
N PHE A 487 -24.01 -1.04 -30.59
CA PHE A 487 -22.66 -1.08 -31.18
C PHE A 487 -22.64 -0.46 -32.58
N GLN A 488 -23.63 -0.79 -33.42
CA GLN A 488 -23.72 -0.28 -34.79
C GLN A 488 -23.94 1.24 -34.80
N ASP A 489 -24.86 1.78 -34.00
CA ASP A 489 -25.04 3.23 -33.85
C ASP A 489 -23.72 3.93 -33.44
N GLY A 490 -22.92 3.29 -32.58
CA GLY A 490 -21.59 3.79 -32.21
C GLY A 490 -20.61 3.80 -33.39
N VAL A 491 -20.54 2.72 -34.18
CA VAL A 491 -19.66 2.64 -35.37
C VAL A 491 -20.08 3.63 -36.44
N ASP A 492 -21.37 3.67 -36.80
CA ASP A 492 -21.97 4.62 -37.74
C ASP A 492 -21.55 6.07 -37.41
N CYS A 493 -21.63 6.45 -36.13
CA CYS A 493 -21.23 7.77 -35.67
C CYS A 493 -19.71 7.99 -35.70
N LEU A 494 -18.87 6.99 -35.38
CA LEU A 494 -17.42 7.13 -35.52
C LEU A 494 -16.99 7.29 -36.98
N GLU A 495 -17.65 6.65 -37.94
CA GLU A 495 -17.36 6.86 -39.37
C GLU A 495 -17.63 8.30 -39.83
N MET A 496 -18.61 8.99 -39.21
CA MET A 496 -18.89 10.42 -39.45
C MET A 496 -17.74 11.35 -39.02
N LEU A 497 -16.78 10.92 -38.18
CA LEU A 497 -15.58 11.73 -37.85
C LEU A 497 -14.74 12.07 -39.09
N THR A 498 -14.94 11.35 -40.20
CA THR A 498 -14.30 11.61 -41.50
C THR A 498 -14.81 12.87 -42.21
N THR A 499 -15.98 13.40 -41.84
CA THR A 499 -16.58 14.61 -42.44
C THR A 499 -17.00 15.66 -41.41
N GLU A 500 -17.49 15.24 -40.24
CA GLU A 500 -18.13 16.11 -39.26
C GLU A 500 -17.20 16.56 -38.11
N SER A 501 -17.68 17.51 -37.29
CA SER A 501 -17.04 17.86 -36.02
C SER A 501 -17.25 16.74 -34.98
N VAL A 502 -16.38 16.72 -33.96
CA VAL A 502 -16.50 15.77 -32.85
C VAL A 502 -17.81 15.95 -32.07
N ASP A 503 -18.28 17.19 -31.91
CA ASP A 503 -19.51 17.49 -31.17
C ASP A 503 -20.76 17.06 -31.93
N GLU A 504 -20.83 17.27 -33.24
CA GLU A 504 -21.96 16.81 -34.06
C GLU A 504 -21.97 15.27 -34.18
N VAL A 505 -20.80 14.61 -34.15
CA VAL A 505 -20.74 13.14 -34.02
C VAL A 505 -21.31 12.67 -32.68
N TYR A 506 -20.84 13.22 -31.57
CA TYR A 506 -21.29 12.79 -30.23
C TYR A 506 -22.79 13.09 -30.02
N LYS A 507 -23.25 14.24 -30.50
CA LYS A 507 -24.66 14.63 -30.55
C LYS A 507 -25.49 13.69 -31.43
N SER A 508 -25.01 13.34 -32.62
CA SER A 508 -25.69 12.37 -33.50
C SER A 508 -25.86 11.00 -32.84
N TYR A 509 -24.85 10.55 -32.07
CA TYR A 509 -24.95 9.33 -31.25
C TYR A 509 -26.03 9.45 -30.17
N LEU A 510 -26.01 10.51 -29.36
CA LEU A 510 -27.05 10.71 -28.33
C LEU A 510 -28.46 10.88 -28.93
N THR A 511 -28.59 11.51 -30.10
CA THR A 511 -29.85 11.61 -30.84
C THR A 511 -30.36 10.23 -31.29
N ARG A 512 -29.49 9.35 -31.80
CA ARG A 512 -29.85 7.96 -32.12
C ARG A 512 -30.32 7.22 -30.86
N ARG A 513 -29.60 7.37 -29.74
CA ARG A 513 -29.94 6.75 -28.45
C ARG A 513 -31.27 7.24 -27.88
N ALA A 514 -31.57 8.54 -27.91
CA ALA A 514 -32.86 9.08 -27.46
C ALA A 514 -34.05 8.45 -28.22
N ARG A 515 -33.88 8.28 -29.54
CA ARG A 515 -34.90 7.71 -30.42
C ARG A 515 -35.21 6.24 -30.17
N THR A 516 -34.30 5.46 -29.53
CA THR A 516 -34.61 4.06 -29.19
C THR A 516 -35.66 3.94 -28.08
N PHE A 517 -35.90 5.01 -27.32
CA PHE A 517 -36.96 5.10 -26.31
C PHE A 517 -37.99 6.21 -26.58
N GLY A 518 -38.04 6.73 -27.82
CA GLY A 518 -39.11 7.59 -28.32
C GLY A 518 -38.86 9.10 -28.30
N GLU A 519 -37.71 9.55 -27.77
CA GLU A 519 -37.37 10.97 -27.60
C GLU A 519 -36.46 11.51 -28.72
N ASP A 520 -36.30 12.83 -28.82
CA ASP A 520 -35.38 13.49 -29.76
C ASP A 520 -34.58 14.62 -29.10
N VAL A 521 -33.29 14.75 -29.42
CA VAL A 521 -32.38 15.69 -28.74
C VAL A 521 -32.48 17.08 -29.38
N VAL A 522 -33.40 17.92 -28.88
CA VAL A 522 -33.66 19.26 -29.41
C VAL A 522 -33.06 20.40 -28.57
N SER A 523 -32.79 20.18 -27.28
CA SER A 523 -32.21 21.16 -26.35
C SER A 523 -31.03 20.60 -25.54
N ARG A 524 -30.32 21.48 -24.80
CA ARG A 524 -29.26 21.07 -23.86
C ARG A 524 -29.76 20.16 -22.73
N SER A 525 -31.00 20.34 -22.27
CA SER A 525 -31.61 19.44 -21.27
C SER A 525 -31.78 18.04 -21.83
N ASP A 526 -32.22 17.92 -23.08
CA ASP A 526 -32.51 16.63 -23.71
C ASP A 526 -31.22 15.88 -24.05
N PHE A 527 -30.14 16.61 -24.38
CA PHE A 527 -28.80 16.05 -24.51
C PHE A 527 -28.29 15.48 -23.17
N ALA A 528 -28.45 16.24 -22.08
CA ALA A 528 -28.07 15.78 -20.74
C ALA A 528 -28.88 14.55 -20.31
N LEU A 529 -30.20 14.57 -20.54
CA LEU A 529 -31.10 13.45 -20.28
C LEU A 529 -30.75 12.21 -21.13
N ALA A 530 -30.44 12.38 -22.42
CA ALA A 530 -30.00 11.28 -23.29
C ALA A 530 -28.65 10.68 -22.83
N ARG A 531 -27.70 11.51 -22.37
CA ARG A 531 -26.43 11.05 -21.78
C ARG A 531 -26.68 10.28 -20.48
N LEU A 532 -27.54 10.80 -19.61
CA LEU A 532 -27.92 10.15 -18.35
C LEU A 532 -28.65 8.82 -18.58
N ALA A 533 -29.53 8.73 -19.57
CA ALA A 533 -30.21 7.51 -19.98
C ALA A 533 -29.23 6.43 -20.49
N CYS A 534 -28.20 6.83 -21.24
CA CYS A 534 -27.12 5.92 -21.66
C CYS A 534 -26.33 5.39 -20.45
N GLN A 535 -26.02 6.25 -19.47
CA GLN A 535 -25.32 5.84 -18.25
C GLN A 535 -26.22 4.96 -17.36
N ALA A 536 -27.51 5.27 -17.22
CA ALA A 536 -28.49 4.40 -16.55
C ALA A 536 -28.72 3.06 -17.27
N ARG A 537 -28.17 2.89 -18.49
CA ARG A 537 -28.33 1.75 -19.40
C ARG A 537 -29.78 1.45 -19.76
N VAL A 538 -30.53 2.51 -20.07
CA VAL A 538 -31.90 2.41 -20.59
C VAL A 538 -31.94 1.46 -21.80
N SER A 539 -32.75 0.41 -21.68
CA SER A 539 -32.86 -0.67 -22.67
C SER A 539 -34.22 -0.76 -23.34
N ASP A 540 -35.28 -0.25 -22.69
CA ASP A 540 -36.63 -0.16 -23.22
C ASP A 540 -37.35 1.15 -22.77
N ILE A 541 -38.64 1.28 -23.13
CA ILE A 541 -39.46 2.45 -22.80
C ILE A 541 -39.77 2.54 -21.29
N SER A 542 -39.89 1.42 -20.58
CA SER A 542 -40.15 1.37 -19.13
C SER A 542 -38.92 1.82 -18.33
N ASP A 543 -37.72 1.44 -18.78
CA ASP A 543 -36.46 2.01 -18.27
C ASP A 543 -36.40 3.53 -18.49
N ALA A 544 -36.85 4.01 -19.65
CA ALA A 544 -36.83 5.44 -20.00
C ALA A 544 -37.84 6.25 -19.19
N GLU A 545 -39.06 5.75 -19.00
CA GLU A 545 -40.09 6.36 -18.15
C GLU A 545 -39.57 6.59 -16.72
N GLU A 546 -38.81 5.65 -16.15
CA GLU A 546 -38.19 5.81 -14.82
C GLU A 546 -37.12 6.92 -14.79
N VAL A 547 -36.22 6.96 -15.78
CA VAL A 547 -35.20 8.02 -15.88
C VAL A 547 -35.85 9.40 -16.11
N MET A 548 -36.89 9.46 -16.94
CA MET A 548 -37.66 10.67 -17.21
C MET A 548 -38.44 11.14 -15.98
N ALA A 549 -39.03 10.25 -15.19
CA ALA A 549 -39.68 10.62 -13.93
C ALA A 549 -38.67 11.17 -12.91
N VAL A 550 -37.50 10.54 -12.79
CA VAL A 550 -36.40 11.05 -11.94
C VAL A 550 -35.95 12.44 -12.39
N TRP A 551 -35.72 12.65 -13.70
CA TRP A 551 -35.29 13.94 -14.25
C TRP A 551 -36.37 15.02 -14.13
N ASN A 552 -37.63 14.70 -14.45
CA ASN A 552 -38.71 15.68 -14.56
C ASN A 552 -39.41 16.00 -13.24
N GLU A 553 -39.65 15.00 -12.40
CA GLU A 553 -40.43 15.12 -11.16
C GLU A 553 -39.55 15.00 -9.90
N GLY A 554 -38.48 14.18 -9.95
CA GLY A 554 -37.61 13.93 -8.81
C GLY A 554 -36.56 15.02 -8.54
N LEU A 555 -35.97 15.60 -9.59
CA LEU A 555 -34.97 16.67 -9.51
C LEU A 555 -35.61 18.07 -9.52
N THR A 556 -35.17 18.92 -8.60
CA THR A 556 -35.48 20.36 -8.60
C THR A 556 -34.91 21.05 -9.84
N SER A 557 -35.44 22.23 -10.17
CA SER A 557 -34.95 23.05 -11.29
C SER A 557 -33.47 23.44 -11.17
N SER A 558 -32.95 23.55 -9.93
CA SER A 558 -31.54 23.88 -9.69
C SER A 558 -30.64 22.68 -9.97
N GLU A 559 -30.90 21.54 -9.32
CA GLU A 559 -30.14 20.29 -9.52
C GLU A 559 -30.08 19.89 -11.01
N ARG A 560 -31.21 20.01 -11.69
CA ARG A 560 -31.35 19.74 -13.13
C ARG A 560 -30.53 20.71 -13.98
N SER A 561 -30.45 21.99 -13.60
CA SER A 561 -29.65 22.98 -14.31
C SER A 561 -28.15 22.69 -14.18
N THR A 562 -27.67 22.46 -12.96
CA THR A 562 -26.26 22.12 -12.68
C THR A 562 -25.87 20.80 -13.36
N LEU A 563 -26.71 19.77 -13.25
CA LEU A 563 -26.47 18.47 -13.90
C LEU A 563 -26.54 18.57 -15.43
N THR A 564 -27.39 19.44 -15.99
CA THR A 564 -27.40 19.76 -17.43
C THR A 564 -26.09 20.40 -17.86
N GLU A 565 -25.51 21.30 -17.05
CA GLU A 565 -24.21 21.88 -17.36
C GLU A 565 -23.12 20.81 -17.43
N PHE A 566 -22.90 20.06 -16.34
CA PHE A 566 -21.85 19.04 -16.28
C PHE A 566 -22.00 17.95 -17.36
N LEU A 567 -23.22 17.45 -17.62
CA LEU A 567 -23.45 16.44 -18.65
C LEU A 567 -23.31 16.99 -20.09
N THR A 568 -23.39 18.31 -20.30
CA THR A 568 -23.17 18.96 -21.61
C THR A 568 -21.79 19.60 -21.79
N ARG A 569 -20.88 19.54 -20.80
CA ARG A 569 -19.47 19.92 -21.01
C ARG A 569 -18.82 18.96 -22.03
N ASP A 570 -18.08 19.54 -22.97
CA ASP A 570 -17.45 18.84 -24.09
C ASP A 570 -16.04 18.31 -23.77
N GLY A 571 -15.35 18.92 -22.80
CA GLY A 571 -13.91 18.72 -22.55
C GLY A 571 -13.01 19.36 -23.61
N ILE A 572 -13.56 20.23 -24.47
CA ILE A 572 -12.87 20.88 -25.59
C ILE A 572 -12.86 22.38 -25.37
N THR A 573 -14.05 22.99 -25.21
CA THR A 573 -14.27 24.41 -24.91
C THR A 573 -14.73 24.66 -23.47
N GLY A 574 -15.57 23.78 -22.92
CA GLY A 574 -15.94 23.73 -21.51
C GLY A 574 -14.96 22.86 -20.73
N ARG A 575 -13.85 23.47 -20.29
CA ARG A 575 -12.77 22.82 -19.56
C ARG A 575 -12.75 23.26 -18.08
N PRO A 576 -12.35 22.37 -17.15
CA PRO A 576 -12.24 20.92 -17.35
C PRO A 576 -13.62 20.28 -17.58
N GLY A 577 -13.65 19.26 -18.43
CA GLY A 577 -14.74 18.28 -18.46
C GLY A 577 -14.48 17.13 -17.49
N TYR A 578 -15.52 16.44 -17.04
CA TYR A 578 -15.38 15.31 -16.10
C TYR A 578 -15.85 13.98 -16.69
N LEU A 579 -14.97 12.98 -16.69
CA LEU A 579 -15.26 11.60 -17.04
C LEU A 579 -15.47 10.80 -15.75
N ILE A 580 -16.73 10.64 -15.33
CA ILE A 580 -17.07 9.95 -14.07
C ILE A 580 -17.04 8.44 -14.29
N TYR A 581 -15.85 7.84 -14.17
CA TYR A 581 -15.62 6.44 -14.50
C TYR A 581 -16.27 5.51 -13.45
N TYR A 582 -17.05 4.54 -13.93
CA TYR A 582 -18.00 3.66 -13.28
C TYR A 582 -19.39 4.28 -13.02
N ALA A 583 -19.73 5.46 -13.57
CA ALA A 583 -21.09 6.01 -13.51
C ALA A 583 -22.18 5.03 -13.99
N PRO A 584 -22.02 4.30 -15.11
CA PRO A 584 -23.05 3.35 -15.54
C PRO A 584 -23.21 2.14 -14.62
N ALA A 585 -22.12 1.69 -14.00
CA ALA A 585 -22.19 0.62 -13.00
C ALA A 585 -22.86 1.11 -11.71
N PHE A 586 -22.56 2.33 -11.28
CA PHE A 586 -23.13 2.97 -10.11
C PHE A 586 -24.64 3.18 -10.23
N LEU A 587 -25.13 3.77 -11.32
CA LEU A 587 -26.56 3.99 -11.55
C LEU A 587 -27.32 2.66 -11.64
N CYS A 588 -26.83 1.70 -12.43
CA CYS A 588 -27.44 0.35 -12.55
C CYS A 588 -27.52 -0.40 -11.21
N ASN A 589 -26.49 -0.30 -10.38
CA ASN A 589 -26.45 -0.96 -9.07
C ASN A 589 -27.41 -0.31 -8.08
N SER A 590 -27.49 1.03 -8.10
CA SER A 590 -28.32 1.81 -7.19
C SER A 590 -29.82 1.74 -7.53
N LYS A 591 -30.18 1.76 -8.82
CA LYS A 591 -31.54 1.47 -9.31
C LYS A 591 -32.05 0.10 -8.85
N ARG A 592 -31.16 -0.89 -8.68
CA ARG A 592 -31.50 -2.24 -8.20
C ARG A 592 -31.52 -2.37 -6.67
N ASN A 593 -31.22 -1.30 -5.92
CA ASN A 593 -31.23 -1.30 -4.46
C ASN A 593 -32.37 -0.42 -3.95
N GLU A 594 -33.40 -1.02 -3.36
CA GLU A 594 -34.57 -0.34 -2.78
C GLU A 594 -34.20 0.69 -1.69
N SER A 595 -33.02 0.57 -1.06
CA SER A 595 -32.50 1.52 -0.06
C SER A 595 -31.79 2.74 -0.67
N VAL A 596 -31.69 2.83 -2.00
CA VAL A 596 -31.04 3.94 -2.72
C VAL A 596 -31.93 4.45 -3.85
N GLY A 597 -32.36 3.55 -4.75
CA GLY A 597 -33.12 3.90 -5.94
C GLY A 597 -32.34 4.77 -6.94
N LEU A 598 -32.97 5.11 -8.06
CA LEU A 598 -32.33 5.93 -9.10
C LEU A 598 -32.21 7.41 -8.69
N LEU A 599 -33.18 7.99 -7.99
CA LEU A 599 -33.17 9.42 -7.65
C LEU A 599 -32.00 9.83 -6.75
N SER A 600 -31.77 9.13 -5.63
CA SER A 600 -30.62 9.42 -4.76
C SER A 600 -29.29 9.06 -5.41
N ALA A 601 -29.27 8.13 -6.38
CA ALA A 601 -28.08 7.85 -7.19
C ALA A 601 -27.74 9.02 -8.12
N VAL A 602 -28.74 9.63 -8.79
CA VAL A 602 -28.53 10.81 -9.66
C VAL A 602 -28.15 12.04 -8.84
N ARG A 603 -28.73 12.24 -7.65
CA ARG A 603 -28.28 13.29 -6.70
C ARG A 603 -26.84 13.10 -6.25
N MET A 604 -26.46 11.87 -5.90
CA MET A 604 -25.06 11.56 -5.56
C MET A 604 -24.13 11.75 -6.76
N LEU A 605 -24.56 11.44 -7.99
CA LEU A 605 -23.77 11.69 -9.20
C LEU A 605 -23.55 13.19 -9.44
N LEU A 606 -24.57 14.03 -9.22
CA LEU A 606 -24.41 15.49 -9.23
C LEU A 606 -23.38 15.94 -8.18
N LYS A 607 -23.50 15.44 -6.95
CA LYS A 607 -22.57 15.72 -5.85
C LYS A 607 -21.12 15.32 -6.15
N VAL A 608 -20.91 14.24 -6.92
CA VAL A 608 -19.58 13.85 -7.43
C VAL A 608 -19.03 14.90 -8.40
N TYR A 609 -19.85 15.40 -9.34
CA TYR A 609 -19.42 16.48 -10.24
C TYR A 609 -19.12 17.78 -9.47
N GLU A 610 -19.97 18.16 -8.51
CA GLU A 610 -19.76 19.35 -7.66
C GLU A 610 -18.46 19.23 -6.84
N THR A 611 -18.21 18.07 -6.21
CA THR A 611 -16.95 17.81 -5.47
C THR A 611 -15.72 17.83 -6.38
N ALA A 612 -15.86 17.49 -7.67
CA ALA A 612 -14.77 17.58 -8.64
C ALA A 612 -14.56 19.02 -9.15
N GLU A 613 -15.62 19.82 -9.29
CA GLU A 613 -15.54 21.24 -9.62
C GLU A 613 -14.84 22.05 -8.51
N ASP A 614 -15.20 21.81 -7.25
CA ASP A 614 -14.58 22.46 -6.07
C ASP A 614 -13.05 22.20 -5.97
N GLU A 615 -12.55 21.14 -6.60
CA GLU A 615 -11.17 20.66 -6.47
C GLU A 615 -10.33 20.81 -7.77
N PHE A 616 -10.97 20.96 -8.94
CA PHE A 616 -10.30 21.07 -10.25
C PHE A 616 -10.77 22.26 -11.11
N GLY A 617 -11.74 23.06 -10.68
CA GLY A 617 -12.40 24.08 -11.51
C GLY A 617 -11.51 25.22 -12.05
N ASP A 618 -10.29 25.40 -11.54
CA ASP A 618 -9.33 26.40 -12.01
C ASP A 618 -8.74 26.03 -13.40
N ALA A 619 -9.50 26.37 -14.44
CA ALA A 619 -9.29 25.91 -15.82
C ALA A 619 -8.00 26.39 -16.54
N GLU A 620 -7.15 27.22 -15.91
CA GLU A 620 -5.91 27.72 -16.54
C GLU A 620 -4.77 26.68 -16.58
N GLU A 621 -4.82 25.63 -15.76
CA GLU A 621 -3.73 24.64 -15.66
C GLU A 621 -3.87 23.46 -16.64
N TYR A 622 -5.09 23.13 -17.10
CA TYR A 622 -5.40 21.86 -17.78
C TYR A 622 -5.33 21.94 -19.32
N GLN A 623 -4.14 21.72 -19.87
CA GLN A 623 -3.91 21.65 -21.32
C GLN A 623 -4.54 20.41 -21.98
N ASP A 624 -4.63 19.28 -21.26
CA ASP A 624 -5.49 18.15 -21.63
C ASP A 624 -6.88 18.33 -20.99
N GLY A 625 -7.93 18.31 -21.82
CA GLY A 625 -9.19 19.01 -21.53
C GLY A 625 -10.20 18.34 -20.57
N TYR A 626 -9.89 17.20 -19.97
CA TYR A 626 -10.80 16.51 -19.03
C TYR A 626 -10.08 15.77 -17.89
N ILE A 627 -10.77 15.67 -16.76
CA ILE A 627 -10.35 14.94 -15.55
C ILE A 627 -11.13 13.62 -15.46
N THR A 628 -10.46 12.53 -15.08
CA THR A 628 -11.08 11.22 -14.85
C THR A 628 -11.36 11.01 -13.36
N VAL A 629 -12.62 10.82 -13.00
CA VAL A 629 -13.06 10.68 -11.60
C VAL A 629 -13.58 9.26 -11.37
N HIS A 630 -12.79 8.42 -10.72
CA HIS A 630 -13.15 7.03 -10.43
C HIS A 630 -14.15 6.92 -9.28
N ILE A 631 -15.35 6.41 -9.56
CA ILE A 631 -16.40 6.16 -8.56
C ILE A 631 -16.73 4.67 -8.36
N LYS A 632 -15.79 3.78 -8.70
CA LYS A 632 -15.94 2.32 -8.58
C LYS A 632 -16.44 1.90 -7.20
N ASP A 633 -15.92 2.49 -6.13
CA ASP A 633 -16.25 2.07 -4.77
C ASP A 633 -17.60 2.64 -4.30
N LEU A 634 -18.06 3.80 -4.83
CA LEU A 634 -19.48 4.20 -4.77
C LEU A 634 -20.38 3.25 -5.58
N ALA A 635 -19.92 2.71 -6.71
CA ALA A 635 -20.68 1.72 -7.47
C ALA A 635 -20.86 0.39 -6.71
N VAL A 636 -19.87 -0.03 -5.91
CA VAL A 636 -19.99 -1.17 -4.98
C VAL A 636 -20.90 -0.82 -3.80
N LEU A 637 -20.74 0.37 -3.22
CA LEU A 637 -21.52 0.81 -2.07
C LEU A 637 -23.01 0.94 -2.42
N GLY A 638 -23.37 1.52 -3.57
CA GLY A 638 -24.76 1.60 -4.05
C GLY A 638 -25.45 0.24 -4.17
N ALA A 639 -24.71 -0.83 -4.51
CA ALA A 639 -25.22 -2.21 -4.55
C ALA A 639 -25.44 -2.86 -3.17
N THR A 640 -24.86 -2.29 -2.10
CA THR A 640 -24.79 -2.91 -0.77
C THR A 640 -25.32 -2.03 0.37
N TYR A 641 -25.59 -0.75 0.13
CA TYR A 641 -26.05 0.23 1.10
C TYR A 641 -27.42 -0.14 1.70
N SER A 642 -27.56 0.00 3.02
CA SER A 642 -28.78 -0.31 3.76
C SER A 642 -28.94 0.50 5.06
N ALA A 643 -28.40 1.73 5.10
CA ALA A 643 -28.53 2.62 6.25
C ALA A 643 -29.79 3.51 6.14
N ARG A 644 -30.28 4.05 7.26
CA ARG A 644 -31.47 4.91 7.28
C ARG A 644 -31.23 6.35 6.79
N MET A 645 -29.97 6.79 6.74
CA MET A 645 -29.61 8.07 6.13
C MET A 645 -29.86 7.98 4.61
N PRO A 646 -30.55 8.93 3.98
CA PRO A 646 -30.67 9.00 2.51
C PRO A 646 -29.29 8.97 1.84
N PHE A 647 -29.14 8.15 0.81
CA PHE A 647 -27.83 7.88 0.20
C PHE A 647 -27.15 9.15 -0.34
N ASP A 648 -27.93 10.06 -0.91
CA ASP A 648 -27.53 11.37 -1.42
C ASP A 648 -27.05 12.35 -0.33
N GLN A 649 -27.46 12.15 0.93
CA GLN A 649 -26.98 12.94 2.06
C GLN A 649 -25.58 12.53 2.54
N MET A 650 -25.13 11.31 2.23
CA MET A 650 -23.77 10.84 2.52
C MET A 650 -22.72 11.83 1.99
N LYS A 651 -21.79 12.25 2.83
CA LYS A 651 -20.67 13.13 2.41
C LYS A 651 -19.62 12.30 1.65
N LEU A 652 -18.81 12.98 0.85
CA LEU A 652 -17.78 12.36 0.01
C LEU A 652 -16.36 12.72 0.49
N PHE A 653 -15.41 11.84 0.19
CA PHE A 653 -14.00 12.17 0.04
C PHE A 653 -13.66 12.16 -1.45
N LEU A 654 -12.93 13.17 -1.91
CA LEU A 654 -12.19 13.12 -3.17
C LEU A 654 -10.70 13.02 -2.82
N THR A 655 -9.94 12.22 -3.57
CA THR A 655 -8.48 12.13 -3.45
C THR A 655 -7.86 12.18 -4.84
N LYS A 656 -7.08 13.23 -5.11
CA LYS A 656 -6.25 13.36 -6.31
C LYS A 656 -5.24 12.20 -6.35
N ILE A 657 -5.15 11.54 -7.50
CA ILE A 657 -4.16 10.50 -7.81
C ILE A 657 -2.98 11.15 -8.55
N ASN A 658 -3.31 12.05 -9.47
CA ASN A 658 -2.43 12.95 -10.22
C ASN A 658 -3.29 14.12 -10.73
N ASP A 659 -2.70 15.02 -11.50
CA ASP A 659 -3.36 16.25 -11.97
C ASP A 659 -4.59 15.99 -12.87
N TYR A 660 -4.72 14.78 -13.45
CA TYR A 660 -5.78 14.42 -14.40
C TYR A 660 -6.70 13.29 -13.90
N GLU A 661 -6.44 12.72 -12.72
CA GLU A 661 -7.19 11.60 -12.17
C GLU A 661 -7.47 11.76 -10.66
N ALA A 662 -8.72 11.46 -10.26
CA ALA A 662 -9.14 11.40 -8.86
C ALA A 662 -9.92 10.11 -8.57
N VAL A 663 -9.94 9.70 -7.30
CA VAL A 663 -10.90 8.71 -6.78
C VAL A 663 -11.86 9.38 -5.80
N VAL A 664 -13.13 8.97 -5.82
CA VAL A 664 -14.15 9.44 -4.88
C VAL A 664 -14.74 8.27 -4.09
N GLU A 665 -14.77 8.44 -2.78
CA GLU A 665 -15.29 7.47 -1.81
C GLU A 665 -16.40 8.10 -0.94
N GLY A 666 -17.35 7.29 -0.46
CA GLY A 666 -18.29 7.73 0.57
C GLY A 666 -17.59 7.86 1.92
N LYS A 667 -17.83 8.97 2.66
CA LYS A 667 -17.30 9.10 4.01
C LYS A 667 -17.92 8.04 4.95
N PRO A 668 -17.12 7.34 5.78
CA PRO A 668 -17.53 6.09 6.41
C PRO A 668 -18.39 6.25 7.69
N TRP A 669 -18.48 7.45 8.27
CA TRP A 669 -19.27 7.75 9.47
C TRP A 669 -20.77 7.89 9.19
N ILE A 670 -21.37 6.81 8.69
CA ILE A 670 -22.79 6.72 8.36
C ILE A 670 -23.60 6.44 9.65
N PRO A 671 -24.62 7.27 10.00
CA PRO A 671 -25.45 7.08 11.19
C PRO A 671 -26.13 5.71 11.32
N VAL A 672 -25.74 4.94 12.34
CA VAL A 672 -26.36 3.65 12.70
C VAL A 672 -27.46 3.83 13.76
N THR A 673 -28.70 3.52 13.37
CA THR A 673 -29.91 3.58 14.21
C THR A 673 -30.78 2.31 14.12
N ASP A 674 -30.24 1.23 13.56
CA ASP A 674 -30.89 -0.07 13.48
C ASP A 674 -30.47 -0.94 14.68
N GLU A 675 -31.44 -1.24 15.56
CA GLU A 675 -31.21 -2.03 16.78
C GLU A 675 -30.75 -3.47 16.50
N ALA A 676 -31.18 -4.07 15.38
CA ALA A 676 -30.74 -5.42 15.00
C ALA A 676 -29.32 -5.42 14.45
N LEU A 677 -28.87 -4.32 13.81
CA LEU A 677 -27.49 -4.11 13.42
C LEU A 677 -26.60 -3.81 14.64
N LEU A 678 -27.02 -2.90 15.54
CA LEU A 678 -26.30 -2.61 16.80
C LEU A 678 -26.16 -3.86 17.68
N ALA A 679 -27.22 -4.66 17.80
CA ALA A 679 -27.15 -5.95 18.50
C ALA A 679 -26.18 -6.94 17.82
N ARG A 680 -26.02 -6.90 16.49
CA ARG A 680 -25.00 -7.71 15.78
C ARG A 680 -23.58 -7.21 16.03
N HIS A 681 -23.35 -5.90 16.09
CA HIS A 681 -22.05 -5.32 16.46
C HIS A 681 -21.66 -5.70 17.90
N ARG A 682 -22.54 -5.50 18.90
CA ARG A 682 -22.28 -5.93 20.28
C ARG A 682 -21.97 -7.42 20.38
N ASN A 683 -22.72 -8.26 19.67
CA ASN A 683 -22.46 -9.70 19.62
C ASN A 683 -21.20 -10.07 18.82
N ALA A 684 -20.61 -9.17 18.03
CA ALA A 684 -19.32 -9.38 17.36
C ALA A 684 -18.15 -8.97 18.28
N GLY A 685 -18.24 -7.81 18.94
CA GLY A 685 -17.28 -7.33 19.94
C GLY A 685 -17.13 -8.32 21.11
N LEU A 686 -18.24 -8.71 21.72
CA LEU A 686 -18.27 -9.74 22.76
C LEU A 686 -17.64 -11.06 22.34
N ARG A 687 -17.86 -11.54 21.11
CA ARG A 687 -17.24 -12.80 20.63
C ARG A 687 -15.74 -12.65 20.42
N LEU A 688 -15.29 -11.57 19.77
CA LEU A 688 -13.87 -11.30 19.60
C LEU A 688 -13.16 -11.22 20.96
N ALA A 689 -13.74 -10.50 21.94
CA ALA A 689 -13.22 -10.43 23.29
C ALA A 689 -13.20 -11.81 24.01
N GLN A 690 -14.23 -12.64 23.83
CA GLN A 690 -14.25 -14.02 24.33
C GLN A 690 -13.15 -14.88 23.70
N ASP A 691 -12.93 -14.78 22.38
CA ASP A 691 -11.91 -15.56 21.67
C ASP A 691 -10.47 -15.14 22.03
N ILE A 692 -10.25 -13.86 22.32
CA ILE A 692 -8.95 -13.37 22.85
C ILE A 692 -8.70 -13.93 24.25
N LEU A 693 -9.72 -13.92 25.13
CA LEU A 693 -9.61 -14.38 26.53
C LEU A 693 -9.61 -15.91 26.66
N ALA A 694 -10.06 -16.63 25.63
CA ALA A 694 -9.88 -18.07 25.47
C ALA A 694 -8.56 -18.45 24.76
N ASN A 695 -7.80 -17.46 24.26
CA ASN A 695 -6.63 -17.63 23.39
C ASN A 695 -6.92 -18.52 22.15
N SER A 696 -8.12 -18.38 21.58
CA SER A 696 -8.58 -19.06 20.35
C SER A 696 -8.49 -18.18 19.09
N CYS A 697 -8.13 -16.90 19.23
CA CYS A 697 -7.92 -15.96 18.14
C CYS A 697 -6.42 -15.76 17.85
N THR A 698 -5.95 -15.93 16.61
CA THR A 698 -4.58 -15.56 16.23
C THR A 698 -4.46 -14.05 15.98
N GLU A 699 -3.24 -13.52 15.98
CA GLU A 699 -2.99 -12.11 15.64
C GLU A 699 -3.53 -11.72 14.25
N SER A 700 -3.40 -12.62 13.27
CA SER A 700 -3.96 -12.46 11.93
C SER A 700 -5.48 -12.45 11.93
N ASP A 701 -6.12 -13.33 12.71
CA ASP A 701 -7.58 -13.34 12.88
C ASP A 701 -8.07 -12.07 13.59
N PHE A 702 -7.33 -11.59 14.58
CA PHE A 702 -7.61 -10.35 15.30
C PHE A 702 -7.58 -9.15 14.36
N LEU A 703 -6.48 -8.94 13.61
CA LEU A 703 -6.33 -7.82 12.68
C LEU A 703 -7.35 -7.83 11.53
N LEU A 704 -7.81 -9.01 11.11
CA LEU A 704 -8.91 -9.13 10.14
C LEU A 704 -10.28 -8.86 10.77
N GLN A 705 -10.52 -9.33 12.00
CA GLN A 705 -11.81 -9.15 12.68
C GLN A 705 -12.05 -7.72 13.14
N ILE A 706 -11.05 -7.02 13.73
CA ILE A 706 -11.25 -5.67 14.29
C ILE A 706 -11.83 -4.69 13.26
N ARG A 707 -11.47 -4.81 11.97
CA ARG A 707 -11.98 -3.96 10.87
C ARG A 707 -13.46 -4.17 10.55
N SER A 708 -14.05 -5.26 11.03
CA SER A 708 -15.47 -5.60 10.87
C SER A 708 -16.28 -5.47 12.16
N VAL A 709 -15.61 -5.62 13.30
CA VAL A 709 -16.17 -5.42 14.64
C VAL A 709 -16.28 -3.93 14.96
N TYR A 710 -15.18 -3.20 14.77
CA TYR A 710 -15.01 -1.77 15.04
C TYR A 710 -14.86 -0.99 13.71
N PRO A 711 -15.96 -0.75 12.96
CA PRO A 711 -15.91 -0.07 11.66
C PRO A 711 -15.36 1.37 11.73
N GLU A 712 -15.33 1.97 12.92
CA GLU A 712 -14.65 3.23 13.24
C GLU A 712 -13.17 3.25 12.80
N LEU A 713 -12.49 2.10 12.78
CA LEU A 713 -11.12 1.99 12.25
C LEU A 713 -11.00 2.34 10.76
N GLY A 714 -12.11 2.37 10.02
CA GLY A 714 -12.17 2.84 8.63
C GLY A 714 -12.19 4.37 8.47
N TYR A 715 -12.33 5.13 9.56
CA TYR A 715 -12.55 6.58 9.53
C TYR A 715 -11.25 7.39 9.43
N PHE A 716 -10.10 6.74 9.64
CA PHE A 716 -8.77 7.34 9.52
C PHE A 716 -8.38 7.61 8.05
N LYS A 717 -9.05 8.61 7.46
CA LYS A 717 -8.86 9.12 6.09
C LYS A 717 -9.02 10.63 6.06
N GLY A 718 -8.32 11.31 5.16
CA GLY A 718 -8.36 12.77 5.03
C GLY A 718 -7.37 13.49 5.94
N ARG A 719 -7.74 14.69 6.39
CA ARG A 719 -6.86 15.67 7.07
C ARG A 719 -6.87 15.53 8.59
N ILE A 720 -5.76 15.89 9.21
CA ILE A 720 -5.53 15.97 10.67
C ILE A 720 -4.74 17.26 10.98
N ASP A 721 -5.15 18.03 11.99
CA ASP A 721 -4.56 19.32 12.43
C ASP A 721 -3.21 19.19 13.17
N LEU A 722 -2.72 17.97 13.33
CA LEU A 722 -1.57 17.64 14.17
C LEU A 722 -0.39 17.19 13.31
N THR A 723 0.70 17.95 13.37
CA THR A 723 2.02 17.48 12.95
C THR A 723 2.35 16.22 13.75
N PRO A 724 2.65 15.06 13.10
CA PRO A 724 3.04 13.86 13.82
C PRO A 724 4.27 14.12 14.71
N ASP A 725 4.26 13.56 15.92
CA ASP A 725 5.44 13.56 16.80
C ASP A 725 6.67 13.08 16.02
N ALA A 726 7.82 13.75 16.20
CA ALA A 726 9.08 13.37 15.58
C ALA A 726 9.51 11.93 15.91
N SER A 727 8.97 11.30 16.97
CA SER A 727 9.09 9.86 17.23
C SER A 727 8.47 8.97 16.13
N ALA A 728 7.42 9.45 15.46
CA ALA A 728 6.70 8.81 14.36
C ALA A 728 7.12 9.35 12.97
N SER A 729 8.36 9.83 12.84
CA SER A 729 8.97 10.28 11.58
C SER A 729 9.04 9.17 10.51
N VAL A 730 7.98 9.04 9.72
CA VAL A 730 7.84 8.13 8.56
C VAL A 730 7.15 8.87 7.40
N PRO A 731 7.40 8.52 6.12
CA PRO A 731 6.81 9.19 4.97
C PRO A 731 5.38 8.68 4.67
N LEU A 732 4.49 8.78 5.66
CA LEU A 732 3.07 8.41 5.57
C LEU A 732 2.18 9.63 5.83
N ALA A 733 0.93 9.60 5.35
CA ALA A 733 -0.04 10.64 5.66
C ALA A 733 -0.42 10.62 7.16
N ALA A 734 -0.71 11.78 7.76
CA ALA A 734 -1.02 11.87 9.20
C ALA A 734 -2.17 10.94 9.64
N ALA A 735 -3.20 10.77 8.82
CA ALA A 735 -4.29 9.83 9.08
C ALA A 735 -3.84 8.35 9.07
N GLU A 736 -2.87 7.98 8.23
CA GLU A 736 -2.30 6.63 8.22
C GLU A 736 -1.39 6.41 9.43
N VAL A 737 -0.64 7.43 9.86
CA VAL A 737 0.16 7.40 11.10
C VAL A 737 -0.73 7.12 12.32
N GLU A 738 -1.81 7.88 12.52
CA GLU A 738 -2.72 7.66 13.65
C GLU A 738 -3.48 6.32 13.52
N SER A 739 -3.89 5.90 12.31
CA SER A 739 -4.50 4.58 12.08
C SER A 739 -3.60 3.42 12.50
N LEU A 740 -2.29 3.52 12.22
CA LEU A 740 -1.30 2.50 12.60
C LEU A 740 -0.97 2.55 14.09
N ARG A 741 -0.99 3.74 14.72
CA ARG A 741 -0.89 3.86 16.19
C ARG A 741 -2.08 3.22 16.90
N THR A 742 -3.30 3.51 16.45
CA THR A 742 -4.53 2.91 16.98
C THR A 742 -4.49 1.38 16.84
N GLN A 743 -4.11 0.86 15.67
CA GLN A 743 -3.94 -0.59 15.46
C GLN A 743 -2.84 -1.19 16.36
N GLY A 744 -1.71 -0.50 16.55
CA GLY A 744 -0.65 -0.92 17.48
C GLY A 744 -1.07 -0.94 18.95
N ALA A 745 -1.92 0.00 19.36
CA ALA A 745 -2.53 0.03 20.69
C ALA A 745 -3.52 -1.12 20.90
N MET A 746 -4.37 -1.41 19.90
CA MET A 746 -5.29 -2.55 19.94
C MET A 746 -4.55 -3.90 19.95
N LEU A 747 -3.46 -4.04 19.18
CA LEU A 747 -2.55 -5.19 19.25
C LEU A 747 -1.91 -5.33 20.64
N SER A 748 -1.52 -4.21 21.26
CA SER A 748 -0.95 -4.21 22.61
C SER A 748 -1.96 -4.70 23.66
N VAL A 749 -3.24 -4.35 23.53
CA VAL A 749 -4.33 -4.96 24.32
C VAL A 749 -4.45 -6.46 24.03
N PHE A 750 -4.50 -6.86 22.75
CA PHE A 750 -4.60 -8.26 22.33
C PHE A 750 -3.49 -9.14 22.94
N TRP A 751 -2.22 -8.77 22.75
CA TRP A 751 -1.09 -9.55 23.26
C TRP A 751 -1.06 -9.62 24.79
N VAL A 752 -1.33 -8.51 25.48
CA VAL A 752 -1.34 -8.49 26.95
C VAL A 752 -2.50 -9.30 27.51
N CYS A 753 -3.70 -9.25 26.93
CA CYS A 753 -4.84 -10.03 27.41
C CYS A 753 -4.71 -11.54 27.13
N SER A 754 -4.17 -11.91 25.96
CA SER A 754 -3.92 -13.30 25.54
C SER A 754 -2.62 -13.93 26.10
N ASN A 755 -1.79 -13.16 26.83
CA ASN A 755 -0.50 -13.59 27.39
C ASN A 755 0.58 -13.92 26.33
N GLN A 756 0.59 -13.18 25.23
CA GLN A 756 1.51 -13.36 24.09
C GLN A 756 2.75 -12.46 24.23
N TYR A 757 3.68 -12.85 25.11
CA TYR A 757 4.92 -12.11 25.40
C TYR A 757 5.83 -11.95 24.16
N ASP A 758 6.16 -13.06 23.49
CA ASP A 758 7.10 -13.05 22.36
C ASP A 758 6.61 -12.15 21.23
N GLN A 759 5.30 -12.17 20.97
CA GLN A 759 4.64 -11.32 19.98
C GLN A 759 4.70 -9.83 20.37
N PHE A 760 4.53 -9.50 21.65
CA PHE A 760 4.65 -8.13 22.17
C PHE A 760 6.08 -7.58 22.06
N VAL A 761 7.11 -8.43 22.22
CA VAL A 761 8.52 -7.98 22.28
C VAL A 761 9.32 -8.19 20.99
N ARG A 762 8.76 -8.81 19.94
CA ARG A 762 9.53 -9.30 18.76
C ARG A 762 10.40 -8.24 18.09
N GLY A 763 9.86 -7.05 17.81
CA GLY A 763 10.59 -5.93 17.22
C GLY A 763 11.46 -5.12 18.19
N GLN A 764 11.41 -5.38 19.51
CA GLN A 764 12.18 -4.61 20.49
C GLN A 764 13.70 -4.92 20.42
N ASN A 765 14.50 -3.85 20.51
CA ASN A 765 15.96 -3.90 20.63
C ASN A 765 16.40 -4.89 21.72
N PRO A 766 17.16 -5.95 21.41
CA PRO A 766 17.56 -6.98 22.38
C PRO A 766 18.29 -6.47 23.64
N LYS A 767 18.88 -5.25 23.61
CA LYS A 767 19.55 -4.64 24.77
C LYS A 767 18.61 -3.93 25.75
N GLU A 768 17.40 -3.58 25.32
CA GLU A 768 16.40 -2.86 26.11
C GLU A 768 15.04 -3.59 26.15
N ARG A 769 15.00 -4.82 25.61
CA ARG A 769 13.78 -5.64 25.51
C ARG A 769 13.13 -5.85 26.87
N LEU A 770 11.83 -5.61 26.93
CA LEU A 770 10.98 -5.89 28.09
C LEU A 770 11.20 -7.33 28.55
N THR A 771 11.47 -7.51 29.84
CA THR A 771 11.80 -8.81 30.43
C THR A 771 10.54 -9.58 30.83
N GLU A 772 10.63 -10.92 30.81
CA GLU A 772 9.56 -11.80 31.31
C GLU A 772 9.10 -11.46 32.74
N ARG A 773 10.02 -11.00 33.61
CA ARG A 773 9.66 -10.55 34.97
C ARG A 773 8.72 -9.34 34.93
N SER A 774 9.03 -8.37 34.09
CA SER A 774 8.23 -7.16 33.89
C SER A 774 6.92 -7.45 33.15
N TRP A 775 6.93 -8.41 32.21
CA TRP A 775 5.72 -8.95 31.60
C TRP A 775 4.77 -9.59 32.62
N GLN A 776 5.26 -10.45 33.51
CA GLN A 776 4.44 -11.06 34.56
C GLN A 776 3.87 -10.02 35.54
N ALA A 777 4.56 -8.89 35.75
CA ALA A 777 4.02 -7.76 36.52
C ALA A 777 2.89 -7.03 35.77
N ILE A 778 3.00 -6.82 34.44
CA ILE A 778 1.89 -6.33 33.60
C ILE A 778 0.69 -7.29 33.68
N ARG A 779 0.92 -8.59 33.51
CA ARG A 779 -0.14 -9.62 33.55
C ARG A 779 -0.81 -9.70 34.91
N HIS A 780 -0.06 -9.57 36.01
CA HIS A 780 -0.65 -9.46 37.35
C HIS A 780 -1.51 -8.21 37.51
N TRP A 781 -1.02 -7.04 37.05
CA TRP A 781 -1.77 -5.79 37.11
C TRP A 781 -3.07 -5.85 36.29
N VAL A 782 -3.03 -6.37 35.06
CA VAL A 782 -4.21 -6.50 34.20
C VAL A 782 -5.23 -7.50 34.76
N THR A 783 -4.79 -8.66 35.26
CA THR A 783 -5.70 -9.67 35.82
C THR A 783 -6.28 -9.28 37.18
N LYS A 784 -5.56 -8.53 38.03
CA LYS A 784 -5.97 -8.26 39.43
C LYS A 784 -6.38 -6.83 39.75
N VAL A 785 -5.95 -5.85 38.96
CA VAL A 785 -6.33 -4.43 39.14
C VAL A 785 -7.27 -3.98 38.03
N VAL A 786 -6.97 -4.29 36.76
CA VAL A 786 -7.88 -4.02 35.63
C VAL A 786 -9.02 -5.05 35.55
N LYS A 787 -8.82 -6.25 36.13
CA LYS A 787 -9.81 -7.36 36.23
C LYS A 787 -10.16 -8.02 34.90
N VAL A 788 -9.24 -8.00 33.94
CA VAL A 788 -9.36 -8.78 32.70
C VAL A 788 -8.63 -10.10 32.89
N GLU A 789 -9.33 -11.11 33.43
CA GLU A 789 -8.77 -12.42 33.79
C GLU A 789 -9.36 -13.60 33.01
N SER A 790 -10.61 -13.50 32.57
CA SER A 790 -11.37 -14.64 32.05
C SER A 790 -12.40 -14.26 30.98
N VAL A 791 -12.92 -15.25 30.26
CA VAL A 791 -14.00 -15.11 29.26
C VAL A 791 -15.28 -14.43 29.82
N ARG A 792 -15.46 -14.35 31.14
CA ARG A 792 -16.55 -13.59 31.78
C ARG A 792 -16.38 -12.08 31.69
N ASP A 793 -15.14 -11.63 31.55
CA ASP A 793 -14.73 -10.22 31.57
C ASP A 793 -14.69 -9.64 30.13
N ALA A 794 -15.28 -10.36 29.16
CA ALA A 794 -15.26 -10.01 27.75
C ALA A 794 -15.96 -8.68 27.43
N GLU A 795 -17.01 -8.27 28.15
CA GLU A 795 -17.64 -6.96 27.92
C GLU A 795 -16.74 -5.79 28.34
N LEU A 796 -15.86 -5.99 29.34
CA LEU A 796 -14.82 -5.04 29.72
C LEU A 796 -13.71 -4.95 28.67
N LEU A 797 -13.28 -6.09 28.13
CA LEU A 797 -12.28 -6.12 27.04
C LEU A 797 -12.83 -5.51 25.73
N ASP A 798 -14.08 -5.78 25.39
CA ASP A 798 -14.78 -5.16 24.25
C ASP A 798 -14.88 -3.63 24.44
N ALA A 799 -15.25 -3.16 25.63
CA ALA A 799 -15.25 -1.74 25.96
C ALA A 799 -13.87 -1.07 25.88
N LEU A 800 -12.79 -1.78 26.27
CA LEU A 800 -11.41 -1.28 26.16
C LEU A 800 -10.94 -1.21 24.70
N LEU A 801 -11.20 -2.25 23.90
CA LEU A 801 -10.89 -2.27 22.47
C LEU A 801 -11.70 -1.21 21.72
N CYS A 802 -12.99 -1.06 22.04
CA CYS A 802 -13.85 -0.01 21.52
C CYS A 802 -13.33 1.39 21.89
N PHE A 803 -12.88 1.62 23.13
CA PHE A 803 -12.36 2.93 23.53
C PHE A 803 -11.08 3.28 22.74
N THR A 804 -10.14 2.35 22.65
CA THR A 804 -8.92 2.53 21.84
C THR A 804 -9.25 2.78 20.36
N ALA A 805 -10.22 2.05 19.78
CA ALA A 805 -10.59 2.20 18.38
C ALA A 805 -11.24 3.55 18.02
N ILE A 806 -11.81 4.27 19.00
CA ILE A 806 -12.53 5.54 18.77
C ILE A 806 -11.83 6.78 19.35
N HIS A 807 -10.88 6.61 20.28
CA HIS A 807 -10.17 7.71 20.96
C HIS A 807 -9.57 8.71 19.96
N ASP A 808 -8.76 8.20 19.03
CA ASP A 808 -8.02 9.05 18.10
C ASP A 808 -8.88 9.68 17.00
N LEU A 809 -10.17 9.31 16.89
CA LEU A 809 -11.10 9.96 15.96
C LEU A 809 -11.34 11.43 16.29
N GLY A 810 -11.15 11.84 17.54
CA GLY A 810 -11.18 13.26 17.92
C GLY A 810 -10.12 14.10 17.18
N LYS A 811 -9.06 13.49 16.63
CA LYS A 811 -8.00 14.17 15.88
C LYS A 811 -8.37 14.39 14.40
N MET A 812 -9.36 13.66 13.87
CA MET A 812 -9.73 13.68 12.45
C MET A 812 -10.46 14.98 12.09
N ASN A 813 -9.90 15.81 11.20
CA ASN A 813 -10.47 17.11 10.84
C ASN A 813 -11.78 16.96 10.08
N ASP A 814 -11.76 16.16 9.01
CA ASP A 814 -12.90 16.03 8.11
C ASP A 814 -14.08 15.32 8.79
N PHE A 815 -13.83 14.59 9.90
CA PHE A 815 -14.85 14.03 10.79
C PHE A 815 -15.37 15.08 11.78
N ARG A 816 -14.50 15.81 12.50
CA ARG A 816 -14.91 16.91 13.39
C ARG A 816 -15.76 17.94 12.65
N ALA A 817 -15.30 18.43 11.50
CA ALA A 817 -16.03 19.38 10.66
C ALA A 817 -17.36 18.85 10.11
N ASP A 818 -17.62 17.54 10.19
CA ASP A 818 -18.86 16.92 9.78
C ASP A 818 -19.90 16.74 10.89
N VAL A 819 -19.48 16.60 12.16
CA VAL A 819 -20.37 16.23 13.29
C VAL A 819 -20.13 17.02 14.60
N VAL A 820 -19.24 18.01 14.62
CA VAL A 820 -18.89 18.82 15.80
C VAL A 820 -18.96 20.32 15.47
N PRO A 821 -19.50 21.18 16.36
CA PRO A 821 -19.43 22.64 16.21
C PRO A 821 -17.99 23.16 16.07
N HIS A 822 -17.80 24.17 15.23
CA HIS A 822 -16.47 24.68 14.85
C HIS A 822 -15.68 25.29 16.03
N GLU A 823 -16.36 25.65 17.11
CA GLU A 823 -15.79 26.21 18.34
C GLU A 823 -15.04 25.16 19.19
N ILE A 824 -15.28 23.86 18.95
CA ILE A 824 -14.66 22.77 19.72
C ILE A 824 -13.38 22.29 19.04
N HIS A 825 -12.27 22.98 19.33
CA HIS A 825 -10.97 22.66 18.75
C HIS A 825 -10.24 21.49 19.43
N ASP A 826 -10.48 21.23 20.72
CA ASP A 826 -9.86 20.11 21.43
C ASP A 826 -10.47 18.74 21.02
N HIS A 827 -9.59 17.77 20.80
CA HIS A 827 -9.92 16.43 20.33
C HIS A 827 -10.73 15.57 21.33
N ASP A 828 -10.36 15.57 22.61
CA ASP A 828 -11.06 14.80 23.65
C ASP A 828 -12.45 15.40 23.92
N THR A 829 -12.54 16.73 23.93
CA THR A 829 -13.80 17.47 24.03
C THR A 829 -14.68 17.23 22.79
N ALA A 830 -14.11 17.20 21.59
CA ALA A 830 -14.84 16.90 20.35
C ALA A 830 -15.38 15.46 20.33
N LEU A 831 -14.58 14.46 20.71
CA LEU A 831 -15.06 13.08 20.85
C LEU A 831 -16.13 12.97 21.95
N GLY A 832 -15.92 13.66 23.08
CA GLY A 832 -16.90 13.78 24.16
C GLY A 832 -18.23 14.40 23.70
N TYR A 833 -18.20 15.38 22.79
CA TYR A 833 -19.40 15.93 22.16
C TYR A 833 -20.11 14.86 21.32
N ILE A 834 -19.40 14.17 20.43
CA ILE A 834 -19.96 13.11 19.56
C ILE A 834 -20.64 12.01 20.38
N MET A 835 -20.03 11.55 21.48
CA MET A 835 -20.58 10.53 22.38
C MET A 835 -21.88 10.94 23.11
N ASN A 836 -22.19 12.23 23.16
CA ASN A 836 -23.38 12.77 23.85
C ASN A 836 -24.45 13.24 22.86
N HIS A 837 -24.05 13.77 21.68
CA HIS A 837 -24.95 14.39 20.71
C HIS A 837 -25.19 13.56 19.44
N CYS A 838 -24.21 12.78 18.99
CA CYS A 838 -24.29 12.01 17.74
C CYS A 838 -23.77 10.56 17.85
N PRO A 839 -24.14 9.76 18.89
CA PRO A 839 -23.54 8.43 19.11
C PRO A 839 -23.79 7.42 17.98
N GLU A 840 -24.75 7.65 17.08
CA GLU A 840 -24.97 6.85 15.85
C GLU A 840 -23.79 6.81 14.89
N VAL A 841 -22.89 7.79 14.90
CA VAL A 841 -21.65 7.71 14.09
C VAL A 841 -20.53 6.94 14.80
N LEU A 842 -20.77 6.42 16.01
CA LEU A 842 -19.85 5.52 16.74
C LEU A 842 -20.60 4.22 17.08
N PRO A 843 -20.93 3.37 16.08
CA PRO A 843 -21.77 2.18 16.28
C PRO A 843 -21.25 1.20 17.33
N SER A 844 -19.93 1.05 17.48
CA SER A 844 -19.32 0.21 18.51
C SER A 844 -19.65 0.75 19.90
N TYR A 845 -19.35 2.04 20.13
CA TYR A 845 -19.65 2.75 21.38
C TYR A 845 -21.15 2.73 21.71
N LYS A 846 -22.00 2.97 20.70
CA LYS A 846 -23.47 2.96 20.85
C LYS A 846 -23.99 1.58 21.25
N SER A 847 -23.34 0.50 20.82
CA SER A 847 -23.72 -0.88 21.11
C SER A 847 -23.35 -1.36 22.53
N LEU A 848 -22.40 -0.70 23.21
CA LEU A 848 -22.01 -1.02 24.59
C LEU A 848 -23.15 -0.81 25.60
N SER A 849 -23.08 -1.45 26.76
CA SER A 849 -23.97 -1.12 27.89
C SER A 849 -23.61 0.21 28.53
N ASP A 850 -24.58 0.85 29.17
CA ASP A 850 -24.44 2.23 29.67
C ASP A 850 -23.37 2.38 30.76
N HIS A 851 -23.08 1.30 31.50
CA HIS A 851 -21.94 1.23 32.42
C HIS A 851 -20.60 1.51 31.72
N TYR A 852 -20.32 0.83 30.61
CA TYR A 852 -19.07 1.01 29.87
C TYR A 852 -19.04 2.32 29.07
N LYS A 853 -20.19 2.76 28.53
CA LYS A 853 -20.33 4.10 27.94
C LYS A 853 -19.95 5.21 28.93
N ASP A 854 -20.36 5.06 30.20
CA ASP A 854 -20.02 6.00 31.26
C ASP A 854 -18.58 5.86 31.75
N LEU A 855 -17.96 4.68 31.75
CA LEU A 855 -16.52 4.53 32.02
C LEU A 855 -15.68 5.26 30.95
N ILE A 856 -16.05 5.15 29.67
CA ILE A 856 -15.41 5.86 28.56
C ILE A 856 -15.60 7.38 28.68
N ARG A 857 -16.83 7.87 28.88
CA ARG A 857 -17.11 9.31 29.15
C ARG A 857 -16.37 9.84 30.38
N THR A 858 -16.17 9.00 31.39
CA THR A 858 -15.45 9.35 32.62
C THR A 858 -13.95 9.47 32.36
N SER A 859 -13.40 8.62 31.49
CA SER A 859 -11.99 8.62 31.09
C SER A 859 -11.63 9.84 30.24
N LEU A 860 -12.46 10.21 29.26
CA LEU A 860 -12.26 11.40 28.41
C LEU A 860 -12.39 12.75 29.15
N ARG A 861 -12.92 12.76 30.37
CA ARG A 861 -13.06 13.99 31.18
C ARG A 861 -11.83 14.27 32.06
N VAL A 862 -10.81 13.42 32.03
CA VAL A 862 -9.62 13.54 32.89
C VAL A 862 -8.59 14.44 32.21
N ASN A 863 -8.60 15.74 32.52
CA ASN A 863 -7.60 16.71 32.05
C ASN A 863 -6.21 16.44 32.69
N PHE A 864 -5.54 15.40 32.20
CA PHE A 864 -4.22 14.95 32.65
C PHE A 864 -3.57 14.04 31.58
N ASN A 865 -2.45 14.48 31.03
CA ASN A 865 -1.62 13.66 30.14
C ASN A 865 -0.57 12.87 30.95
N PHE A 866 -0.61 11.54 30.91
CA PHE A 866 0.33 10.69 31.66
C PHE A 866 1.76 10.72 31.08
N GLY A 867 1.92 10.89 29.77
CA GLY A 867 3.24 11.05 29.14
C GLY A 867 3.99 12.29 29.65
N GLN A 868 3.27 13.40 29.81
CA GLN A 868 3.80 14.63 30.40
C GLN A 868 4.16 14.48 31.88
N PHE A 869 3.40 13.68 32.64
CA PHE A 869 3.75 13.31 34.02
C PHE A 869 5.02 12.43 34.08
N LEU A 870 5.12 11.40 33.24
CA LEU A 870 6.31 10.53 33.17
C LEU A 870 7.60 11.27 32.78
N GLN A 871 7.48 12.46 32.21
CA GLN A 871 8.58 13.34 31.80
C GLN A 871 8.76 14.57 32.73
N GLY A 872 7.99 14.69 33.82
CA GLY A 872 8.12 15.80 34.77
C GLY A 872 7.67 17.17 34.23
N GLU A 873 6.94 17.18 33.12
CA GLU A 873 6.43 18.40 32.49
C GLU A 873 5.19 18.92 33.23
N ASN A 874 4.24 18.02 33.54
CA ASN A 874 3.09 18.31 34.40
C ASN A 874 3.50 18.86 35.77
N LEU A 875 2.58 19.59 36.40
CA LEU A 875 2.69 20.13 37.75
C LEU A 875 1.89 19.26 38.75
N PRO A 876 2.14 19.35 40.07
CA PRO A 876 1.31 18.71 41.09
C PRO A 876 -0.19 19.05 40.96
N ALA A 877 -0.53 20.27 40.53
CA ALA A 877 -1.91 20.67 40.24
C ALA A 877 -2.63 19.77 39.19
N ASN A 878 -1.92 19.22 38.20
CA ASN A 878 -2.52 18.31 37.21
C ASN A 878 -3.01 16.99 37.84
N LEU A 879 -2.47 16.57 38.99
CA LEU A 879 -2.93 15.38 39.71
C LEU A 879 -4.24 15.63 40.51
N VAL A 880 -4.68 16.89 40.64
CA VAL A 880 -5.94 17.22 41.35
C VAL A 880 -7.16 16.65 40.61
N GLY A 881 -7.17 16.69 39.27
CA GLY A 881 -8.25 16.12 38.46
C GLY A 881 -8.39 14.60 38.64
N ILE A 882 -7.26 13.87 38.64
CA ILE A 882 -7.26 12.44 38.96
C ILE A 882 -7.75 12.18 40.39
N LYS A 883 -7.36 13.03 41.36
CA LYS A 883 -7.82 12.88 42.75
C LYS A 883 -9.31 13.23 42.94
N GLN A 884 -9.93 13.96 42.03
CA GLN A 884 -11.40 14.11 41.95
C GLN A 884 -12.04 12.86 41.34
N LEU A 885 -11.46 12.30 40.28
CA LEU A 885 -11.90 11.02 39.68
C LEU A 885 -12.02 9.88 40.69
N PHE A 886 -11.06 9.78 41.62
CA PHE A 886 -11.06 8.81 42.72
C PHE A 886 -12.16 9.01 43.80
N LYS A 887 -12.86 10.15 43.82
CA LYS A 887 -13.93 10.44 44.79
C LYS A 887 -15.33 10.12 44.26
N ASP A 888 -15.57 10.44 43.00
CA ASP A 888 -16.93 10.61 42.48
C ASP A 888 -17.42 9.43 41.60
N LYS A 889 -16.59 8.39 41.45
CA LYS A 889 -16.80 7.26 40.52
C LYS A 889 -16.43 5.90 41.12
N THR A 890 -16.83 4.82 40.44
CA THR A 890 -16.57 3.44 40.85
C THR A 890 -15.07 3.08 40.81
N ASN A 891 -14.68 2.09 41.62
CA ASN A 891 -13.30 1.57 41.70
C ASN A 891 -12.71 1.11 40.36
N ASP A 892 -13.55 0.87 39.35
CA ASP A 892 -13.19 0.34 38.03
C ASP A 892 -12.78 1.41 37.02
N ALA A 893 -13.11 2.69 37.28
CA ALA A 893 -12.80 3.80 36.36
C ALA A 893 -11.30 4.08 36.23
N MET A 894 -10.55 4.05 37.34
CA MET A 894 -9.11 4.31 37.31
C MET A 894 -8.31 3.19 36.61
N PRO A 895 -8.54 1.89 36.88
CA PRO A 895 -7.87 0.82 36.14
C PRO A 895 -8.18 0.82 34.64
N PHE A 896 -9.43 1.13 34.25
CA PHE A 896 -9.84 1.25 32.85
C PHE A 896 -9.05 2.35 32.12
N PHE A 897 -9.02 3.57 32.68
CA PHE A 897 -8.27 4.71 32.15
C PHE A 897 -6.75 4.42 32.03
N LEU A 898 -6.14 3.88 33.09
CA LEU A 898 -4.70 3.54 33.07
C LEU A 898 -4.33 2.45 32.07
N PHE A 899 -5.23 1.47 31.81
CA PHE A 899 -4.95 0.42 30.84
C PHE A 899 -5.14 0.86 29.39
N HIS A 900 -6.09 1.77 29.12
CA HIS A 900 -6.15 2.45 27.83
C HIS A 900 -4.89 3.29 27.57
N ILE A 901 -4.39 4.03 28.56
CA ILE A 901 -3.11 4.75 28.47
C ILE A 901 -1.93 3.80 28.24
N PHE A 902 -1.89 2.64 28.90
CA PHE A 902 -0.88 1.62 28.62
C PHE A 902 -0.89 1.19 27.14
N ALA A 903 -2.10 0.97 26.59
CA ALA A 903 -2.29 0.56 25.21
C ALA A 903 -1.85 1.62 24.21
N ASP A 904 -2.31 2.88 24.35
CA ASP A 904 -1.88 3.99 23.48
C ASP A 904 -0.35 4.18 23.56
N MET A 905 0.21 4.23 24.77
CA MET A 905 1.67 4.36 24.94
C MET A 905 2.44 3.20 24.27
N ALA A 906 1.93 1.97 24.35
CA ALA A 906 2.51 0.82 23.65
C ALA A 906 2.33 0.90 22.11
N GLY A 907 1.30 1.60 21.63
CA GLY A 907 0.98 1.84 20.22
C GLY A 907 1.67 3.04 19.55
N ILE A 908 2.30 3.96 20.29
CA ILE A 908 2.93 5.21 19.77
C ILE A 908 3.77 5.02 18.50
N LEU A 909 4.49 3.91 18.39
CA LEU A 909 5.40 3.63 17.27
C LEU A 909 4.80 2.67 16.21
N GLY A 910 3.49 2.43 16.23
CA GLY A 910 2.79 1.54 15.28
C GLY A 910 3.01 1.91 13.81
N ALA A 911 3.15 3.21 13.51
CA ALA A 911 3.46 3.73 12.18
C ALA A 911 4.89 3.38 11.68
N ARG A 912 5.79 2.96 12.58
CA ARG A 912 7.10 2.38 12.22
C ARG A 912 7.05 0.86 12.09
N SER A 913 6.28 0.19 12.94
CA SER A 913 6.00 -1.24 12.83
C SER A 913 4.85 -1.67 13.74
N LEU A 914 4.08 -2.66 13.29
CA LEU A 914 3.14 -3.43 14.11
C LEU A 914 3.76 -4.72 14.69
N GLU A 915 5.06 -4.94 14.48
CA GLU A 915 5.79 -6.15 14.92
C GLU A 915 6.17 -6.09 16.41
N GLY A 916 5.16 -6.11 17.28
CA GLY A 916 5.31 -5.90 18.72
C GLY A 916 5.30 -4.42 19.12
N SER A 917 5.23 -4.13 20.42
CA SER A 917 5.32 -2.76 20.92
C SER A 917 6.78 -2.30 20.91
N LEU A 918 7.16 -1.52 19.90
CA LEU A 918 8.51 -0.91 19.83
C LEU A 918 8.75 0.11 20.96
N PHE A 919 7.68 0.71 21.51
CA PHE A 919 7.80 1.74 22.55
C PHE A 919 7.95 1.16 23.96
N MET A 920 7.21 0.11 24.31
CA MET A 920 7.14 -0.41 25.69
C MET A 920 8.32 -1.35 26.03
N SER A 921 9.53 -0.82 25.90
CA SER A 921 10.80 -1.45 26.31
C SER A 921 10.89 -1.62 27.82
N GLU A 922 11.88 -2.37 28.33
CA GLU A 922 12.11 -2.50 29.79
C GLU A 922 12.32 -1.12 30.45
N THR A 923 13.04 -0.21 29.80
CA THR A 923 13.25 1.17 30.29
C THR A 923 11.94 1.96 30.34
N MET A 924 11.09 1.84 29.32
CA MET A 924 9.80 2.56 29.29
C MET A 924 8.77 1.94 30.23
N TYR A 925 8.73 0.61 30.37
CA TYR A 925 7.89 -0.04 31.37
C TYR A 925 8.29 0.33 32.80
N ASN A 926 9.58 0.33 33.15
CA ASN A 926 10.04 0.75 34.47
C ASN A 926 9.83 2.26 34.74
N ASN A 927 9.60 3.07 33.71
CA ASN A 927 9.12 4.45 33.85
C ASN A 927 7.60 4.47 34.10
N PHE A 928 6.85 3.76 33.26
CA PHE A 928 5.38 3.61 33.32
C PHE A 928 4.90 3.08 34.68
N ALA A 929 5.51 2.00 35.17
CA ALA A 929 5.18 1.37 36.45
C ALA A 929 5.36 2.31 37.65
N ARG A 930 6.50 3.04 37.71
CA ARG A 930 6.74 4.08 38.74
C ARG A 930 5.65 5.16 38.72
N GLY A 931 5.17 5.54 37.53
CA GLY A 931 4.08 6.49 37.36
C GLY A 931 2.74 5.96 37.86
N ILE A 932 2.41 4.70 37.55
CA ILE A 932 1.18 4.05 38.05
C ILE A 932 1.19 3.90 39.57
N GLU A 933 2.30 3.44 40.17
CA GLU A 933 2.43 3.36 41.63
C GLU A 933 2.14 4.72 42.28
N ALA A 934 2.77 5.79 41.79
CA ALA A 934 2.56 7.13 42.32
C ALA A 934 1.09 7.56 42.21
N ILE A 935 0.44 7.35 41.06
CA ILE A 935 -0.97 7.70 40.88
C ILE A 935 -1.90 6.88 41.79
N GLN A 936 -1.59 5.61 42.07
CA GLN A 936 -2.33 4.81 43.04
C GLN A 936 -2.23 5.38 44.47
N GLU A 937 -1.08 5.97 44.83
CA GLU A 937 -0.87 6.64 46.14
C GLU A 937 -1.73 7.93 46.32
N LEU A 938 -2.39 8.46 45.26
CA LEU A 938 -3.32 9.62 45.36
C LEU A 938 -4.58 9.34 46.19
N GLN A 939 -5.00 8.07 46.31
CA GLN A 939 -6.16 7.72 47.13
C GLN A 939 -5.99 8.17 48.59
N THR A 940 -4.77 8.05 49.12
CA THR A 940 -4.45 8.29 50.54
C THR A 940 -3.61 9.55 50.79
N SER A 941 -2.89 10.07 49.79
CA SER A 941 -1.89 11.15 49.95
C SER A 941 -2.26 12.45 49.23
N CYS A 942 -1.59 13.59 49.49
CA CYS A 942 -1.84 14.81 48.71
C CYS A 942 -1.15 14.78 47.32
N PRO A 943 -1.61 15.57 46.35
CA PRO A 943 -1.01 15.66 45.01
C PRO A 943 0.50 15.98 45.02
N ARG A 944 0.95 16.89 45.90
CA ARG A 944 2.37 17.26 46.05
C ARG A 944 3.20 16.07 46.53
N ASP A 945 2.77 15.39 47.61
CA ASP A 945 3.48 14.21 48.15
C ASP A 945 3.63 13.10 47.11
N VAL A 946 2.63 12.92 46.24
CA VAL A 946 2.67 11.92 45.16
C VAL A 946 3.64 12.32 44.06
N TYR A 947 3.57 13.56 43.59
CA TYR A 947 4.47 14.07 42.56
C TYR A 947 5.94 14.01 43.03
N ASP A 948 6.19 14.36 44.29
CA ASP A 948 7.54 14.40 44.88
C ASP A 948 8.10 12.98 45.09
N ARG A 949 7.26 12.01 45.48
CA ARG A 949 7.62 10.58 45.48
C ARG A 949 7.87 10.03 44.08
N PHE A 950 7.13 10.47 43.07
CA PHE A 950 7.39 10.11 41.67
C PHE A 950 8.76 10.64 41.22
N LEU A 951 9.06 11.92 41.45
CA LEU A 951 10.38 12.50 41.16
C LEU A 951 11.49 11.76 41.91
N LEU A 952 11.31 11.44 43.19
CA LEU A 952 12.24 10.59 43.95
C LEU A 952 12.45 9.21 43.31
N LYS A 953 11.38 8.47 42.99
CA LYS A 953 11.46 7.14 42.35
C LYS A 953 12.14 7.19 40.97
N ARG A 954 12.00 8.30 40.24
CA ARG A 954 12.66 8.55 38.93
C ARG A 954 14.12 8.96 39.07
N ALA A 955 14.44 9.79 40.05
CA ALA A 955 15.80 10.29 40.28
C ALA A 955 16.68 9.35 41.11
N ALA A 956 16.15 8.29 41.72
CA ALA A 956 16.88 7.40 42.64
C ALA A 956 18.19 6.80 42.07
N GLU A 957 18.26 6.56 40.75
CA GLU A 957 19.47 6.06 40.05
C GLU A 957 20.55 7.15 39.82
N SER A 958 20.19 8.40 40.11
CA SER A 958 20.98 9.63 39.90
C SER A 958 21.29 10.37 41.20
N PHE A 959 20.38 10.35 42.16
CA PHE A 959 20.44 11.10 43.40
C PHE A 959 19.64 10.39 44.51
N PRO A 960 20.26 9.98 45.63
CA PRO A 960 19.64 9.03 46.57
C PRO A 960 18.63 9.66 47.55
N SER A 961 18.58 10.98 47.70
CA SER A 961 17.72 11.64 48.70
C SER A 961 17.44 13.11 48.38
N MET A 962 16.24 13.44 47.91
CA MET A 962 15.76 14.83 47.76
C MET A 962 15.61 15.49 49.14
N THR A 963 16.43 16.50 49.44
CA THR A 963 16.50 17.19 50.74
C THR A 963 16.05 18.65 50.70
N ASN A 964 16.08 19.31 49.54
CA ASN A 964 15.84 20.74 49.40
C ASN A 964 15.19 21.09 48.03
N ARG A 965 14.78 22.36 47.83
CA ARG A 965 14.14 22.84 46.58
C ARG A 965 15.02 22.66 45.34
N ALA A 966 16.34 22.83 45.45
CA ALA A 966 17.24 22.65 44.30
C ALA A 966 17.36 21.17 43.89
N ASP A 967 17.42 20.24 44.85
CA ASP A 967 17.36 18.80 44.57
C ASP A 967 16.06 18.42 43.83
N ARG A 968 14.93 19.02 44.26
CA ARG A 968 13.60 18.78 43.67
C ARG A 968 13.51 19.31 42.24
N ALA A 969 13.99 20.53 42.00
CA ALA A 969 14.10 21.10 40.67
C ALA A 969 15.00 20.25 39.77
N PHE A 970 16.19 19.85 40.25
CA PHE A 970 17.11 18.99 39.50
C PHE A 970 16.47 17.65 39.12
N ALA A 971 15.74 17.00 40.04
CA ALA A 971 15.00 15.77 39.75
C ALA A 971 13.92 15.97 38.66
N ARG A 972 13.25 17.15 38.62
CA ARG A 972 12.33 17.50 37.53
C ARG A 972 13.07 17.68 36.20
N VAL A 973 14.23 18.36 36.18
CA VAL A 973 15.04 18.52 34.96
C VAL A 973 15.58 17.18 34.43
N VAL A 974 15.98 16.25 35.31
CA VAL A 974 16.36 14.86 34.93
C VAL A 974 15.23 14.17 34.16
N CYS A 975 13.98 14.38 34.58
CA CYS A 975 12.81 13.85 33.87
C CYS A 975 12.57 14.55 32.53
N LEU A 976 12.65 15.89 32.47
CA LEU A 976 12.49 16.68 31.25
C LEU A 976 13.55 16.29 30.20
N CYS A 977 14.81 16.13 30.60
CA CYS A 977 15.91 15.74 29.71
C CYS A 977 15.88 14.26 29.27
N ARG A 978 14.80 13.52 29.63
CA ARG A 978 14.59 12.10 29.34
C ARG A 978 15.84 11.26 29.69
N ILE A 979 16.33 11.45 30.92
CA ILE A 979 17.53 10.78 31.43
C ILE A 979 17.15 9.49 32.16
N PHE A 980 17.87 8.41 31.82
CA PHE A 980 17.70 7.05 32.36
C PHE A 980 19.05 6.36 32.61
N ASN A 981 20.17 7.10 32.67
CA ASN A 981 21.49 6.53 32.94
C ASN A 981 22.40 7.51 33.71
N PRO A 982 23.33 7.03 34.57
CA PRO A 982 24.18 7.91 35.38
C PRO A 982 25.23 8.75 34.62
N ALA A 983 25.49 8.51 33.33
CA ALA A 983 26.43 9.31 32.54
C ALA A 983 25.77 10.60 32.04
N ASP A 984 24.58 10.50 31.43
CA ASP A 984 23.71 11.64 31.10
C ASP A 984 23.47 12.51 32.34
N THR A 985 23.19 11.90 33.49
CA THR A 985 23.00 12.61 34.76
C THR A 985 24.18 13.51 35.13
N ARG A 986 25.42 13.04 34.95
CA ARG A 986 26.62 13.84 35.26
C ARG A 986 26.77 15.02 34.30
N LEU A 987 26.45 14.83 33.02
CA LEU A 987 26.44 15.93 32.04
C LEU A 987 25.41 17.00 32.40
N LEU A 988 24.21 16.59 32.84
CA LEU A 988 23.20 17.52 33.34
C LEU A 988 23.62 18.17 34.66
N GLN A 989 24.26 17.44 35.57
CA GLN A 989 24.73 17.96 36.86
C GLN A 989 25.76 19.07 36.66
N SER A 990 26.77 18.86 35.79
CA SER A 990 27.69 19.91 35.36
C SER A 990 26.94 21.11 34.79
N ALA A 991 26.11 20.90 33.78
CA ALA A 991 25.37 21.98 33.10
C ALA A 991 24.46 22.80 34.04
N PHE A 992 23.88 22.17 35.07
CA PHE A 992 22.99 22.81 36.03
C PHE A 992 23.73 23.63 37.10
N TYR A 993 24.87 23.14 37.60
CA TYR A 993 25.69 23.89 38.57
C TYR A 993 26.63 24.91 37.91
N GLU A 994 26.88 24.81 36.60
CA GLU A 994 27.54 25.83 35.77
C GLU A 994 26.62 27.01 35.36
N LEU A 995 25.33 26.96 35.72
CA LEU A 995 24.45 28.12 35.62
C LEU A 995 24.89 29.22 36.61
N PRO A 996 24.85 30.51 36.23
CA PRO A 996 25.00 31.61 37.18
C PRO A 996 24.02 31.47 38.34
N GLU A 997 24.48 31.75 39.56
CA GLU A 997 23.73 31.54 40.81
C GLU A 997 22.28 32.06 40.74
N THR A 998 22.09 33.31 40.31
CA THR A 998 20.75 33.90 40.15
C THR A 998 19.88 33.12 39.17
N LYS A 999 20.39 32.79 37.97
CA LYS A 999 19.65 32.04 36.94
C LYS A 999 19.37 30.59 37.32
N ARG A 1000 20.24 29.99 38.13
CA ARG A 1000 20.00 28.67 38.73
C ARG A 1000 18.88 28.75 39.76
N ASP A 1001 18.90 29.77 40.63
CA ASP A 1001 17.93 29.90 41.71
C ASP A 1001 16.54 30.36 41.19
N GLU A 1002 16.49 31.19 40.15
CA GLU A 1002 15.28 31.50 39.36
C GLU A 1002 14.67 30.22 38.75
N LEU A 1003 15.48 29.40 38.05
CA LEU A 1003 15.04 28.12 37.51
C LEU A 1003 14.56 27.15 38.61
N VAL A 1004 15.20 27.17 39.78
CA VAL A 1004 14.77 26.40 40.95
C VAL A 1004 13.40 26.85 41.46
N ASP A 1005 13.07 28.15 41.45
CA ASP A 1005 11.72 28.57 41.83
C ASP A 1005 10.67 28.12 40.81
N TYR A 1006 10.83 28.47 39.53
CA TYR A 1006 9.88 28.13 38.47
C TYR A 1006 9.57 26.63 38.38
N LEU A 1007 10.60 25.78 38.54
CA LEU A 1007 10.43 24.34 38.53
C LEU A 1007 9.78 23.78 39.80
N ASN A 1008 9.79 24.53 40.91
CA ASN A 1008 9.15 24.11 42.15
C ASN A 1008 7.67 24.51 42.25
N ARG A 1009 7.29 25.70 41.76
CA ARG A 1009 5.90 26.22 41.81
C ARG A 1009 4.91 25.13 41.39
N ASP A 1010 3.90 24.88 42.23
CA ASP A 1010 3.09 23.65 42.12
C ASP A 1010 1.68 23.82 41.55
N GLY A 1011 1.19 25.05 41.44
CA GLY A 1011 -0.14 25.41 40.94
C GLY A 1011 -1.28 25.19 41.95
N ILE A 1012 -0.98 24.72 43.17
CA ILE A 1012 -1.95 24.41 44.22
C ILE A 1012 -1.91 25.48 45.31
N ASP A 1013 -0.71 25.73 45.87
CA ASP A 1013 -0.45 26.82 46.82
C ASP A 1013 0.41 27.90 46.15
N GLU A 1014 1.39 27.51 45.32
CA GLU A 1014 2.30 28.41 44.61
C GLU A 1014 1.74 28.69 43.21
N LYS A 1015 1.22 29.90 42.98
CA LYS A 1015 0.51 30.31 41.77
C LYS A 1015 0.95 31.69 41.26
N PRO A 1016 0.98 31.95 39.94
CA PRO A 1016 0.82 30.96 38.86
C PRO A 1016 2.03 30.01 38.76
N ALA A 1017 1.76 28.79 38.30
CA ALA A 1017 2.79 27.79 37.98
C ALA A 1017 2.72 27.43 36.49
N TYR A 1018 3.89 27.25 35.88
CA TYR A 1018 4.01 27.17 34.42
C TYR A 1018 4.27 25.76 33.90
N LEU A 1019 3.40 25.31 32.99
CA LEU A 1019 3.57 24.10 32.20
C LEU A 1019 4.06 24.51 30.80
N LEU A 1020 5.35 24.28 30.55
CA LEU A 1020 5.98 24.56 29.25
C LEU A 1020 5.80 23.34 28.34
N TYR A 1021 4.75 23.35 27.52
CA TYR A 1021 4.39 22.24 26.64
C TYR A 1021 5.43 22.07 25.52
N TYR A 1022 5.92 20.84 25.34
CA TYR A 1022 7.10 20.42 24.57
C TYR A 1022 8.48 20.70 25.21
N ALA A 1023 8.57 21.13 26.48
CA ALA A 1023 9.85 21.29 27.15
C ALA A 1023 10.73 20.01 27.20
N PRO A 1024 10.19 18.78 27.35
CA PRO A 1024 11.01 17.57 27.29
C PRO A 1024 11.62 17.32 25.91
N ALA A 1025 10.89 17.63 24.84
CA ALA A 1025 11.37 17.46 23.46
C ALA A 1025 12.47 18.50 23.15
N PHE A 1026 12.28 19.75 23.58
CA PHE A 1026 13.31 20.80 23.53
C PHE A 1026 14.59 20.36 24.26
N MET A 1027 14.48 19.96 25.53
CA MET A 1027 15.63 19.57 26.34
C MET A 1027 16.34 18.31 25.83
N GLU A 1028 15.60 17.31 25.32
CA GLU A 1028 16.21 16.15 24.67
C GLU A 1028 16.94 16.53 23.38
N ASN A 1029 16.39 17.41 22.55
CA ASN A 1029 17.06 17.88 21.34
C ASN A 1029 18.31 18.72 21.65
N CYS A 1030 18.29 19.56 22.69
CA CYS A 1030 19.49 20.22 23.21
C CYS A 1030 20.53 19.21 23.72
N LYS A 1031 20.12 18.13 24.40
CA LYS A 1031 21.02 17.05 24.86
C LYS A 1031 21.67 16.29 23.68
N ARG A 1032 20.91 16.04 22.61
CA ARG A 1032 21.37 15.30 21.41
C ARG A 1032 22.21 16.16 20.46
N ASN A 1033 22.02 17.48 20.45
CA ASN A 1033 22.74 18.40 19.57
C ASN A 1033 24.15 18.72 20.12
N PRO A 1034 25.25 18.35 19.43
CA PRO A 1034 26.62 18.51 19.93
C PRO A 1034 27.13 19.96 19.91
N VAL A 1035 26.42 20.89 19.26
CA VAL A 1035 26.76 22.33 19.22
C VAL A 1035 26.04 23.10 20.33
N LEU A 1036 24.81 22.71 20.66
CA LEU A 1036 24.04 23.33 21.75
C LEU A 1036 24.38 22.73 23.11
N GLY A 1037 24.19 21.42 23.30
CA GLY A 1037 24.32 20.77 24.61
C GLY A 1037 23.32 21.27 25.67
N LEU A 1038 23.45 20.71 26.87
CA LEU A 1038 22.53 20.98 27.99
C LEU A 1038 22.70 22.39 28.61
N GLY A 1039 23.91 22.94 28.67
CA GLY A 1039 24.17 24.23 29.34
C GLY A 1039 23.42 25.42 28.70
N PRO A 1040 23.62 25.69 27.40
CA PRO A 1040 22.80 26.64 26.64
C PRO A 1040 21.30 26.31 26.63
N GLY A 1041 20.93 25.02 26.56
CA GLY A 1041 19.54 24.58 26.66
C GLY A 1041 18.87 25.01 27.98
N LEU A 1042 19.54 24.81 29.11
CA LEU A 1042 19.06 25.25 30.42
C LEU A 1042 18.98 26.77 30.52
N LYS A 1043 19.95 27.52 29.99
CA LYS A 1043 19.91 28.99 29.98
C LYS A 1043 18.72 29.53 29.18
N MET A 1044 18.42 28.90 28.04
CA MET A 1044 17.22 29.21 27.26
C MET A 1044 15.94 28.80 28.01
N LEU A 1045 15.93 27.67 28.71
CA LEU A 1045 14.79 27.25 29.54
C LEU A 1045 14.48 28.28 30.66
N VAL A 1046 15.49 28.87 31.30
CA VAL A 1046 15.25 29.99 32.25
C VAL A 1046 14.64 31.18 31.52
N ARG A 1047 15.19 31.60 30.38
CA ARG A 1047 14.65 32.75 29.64
C ARG A 1047 13.23 32.52 29.11
N ILE A 1048 12.86 31.28 28.79
CA ILE A 1048 11.49 30.90 28.45
C ILE A 1048 10.57 31.05 29.67
N TYR A 1049 10.97 30.59 30.86
CA TYR A 1049 10.19 30.83 32.08
C TYR A 1049 10.07 32.34 32.39
N GLU A 1050 11.14 33.12 32.28
CA GLU A 1050 11.12 34.58 32.43
C GLU A 1050 10.12 35.24 31.47
N LEU A 1051 10.16 34.91 30.17
CA LEU A 1051 9.24 35.44 29.16
C LEU A 1051 7.77 35.07 29.42
N VAL A 1052 7.52 33.95 30.09
CA VAL A 1052 6.16 33.52 30.47
C VAL A 1052 5.71 34.18 31.78
N ASP A 1053 6.60 34.41 32.77
CA ASP A 1053 6.31 35.23 33.95
C ASP A 1053 5.99 36.67 33.49
N GLU A 1054 6.86 37.28 32.67
CA GLU A 1054 6.69 38.61 32.04
C GLU A 1054 5.37 38.76 31.27
N ALA A 1055 4.91 37.71 30.57
CA ALA A 1055 3.69 37.74 29.77
C ALA A 1055 2.40 37.51 30.57
N PHE A 1056 2.49 36.98 31.80
CA PHE A 1056 1.33 36.64 32.64
C PHE A 1056 1.29 37.37 33.99
N GLU A 1057 2.26 38.24 34.31
CA GLU A 1057 2.15 39.22 35.40
C GLU A 1057 1.03 40.24 35.15
N VAL A 1058 0.07 40.31 36.07
CA VAL A 1058 -1.01 41.30 36.05
C VAL A 1058 -0.69 42.43 37.03
N SER A 1059 -0.62 43.67 36.53
CA SER A 1059 -0.46 44.88 37.37
C SER A 1059 -1.43 44.90 38.55
N PRO A 1060 -1.00 45.29 39.76
CA PRO A 1060 -1.85 45.27 40.95
C PRO A 1060 -2.99 46.29 40.85
N LEU A 1061 -4.20 45.78 40.58
CA LEU A 1061 -5.42 46.57 40.68
C LEU A 1061 -5.66 46.98 42.14
N SER A 1062 -5.94 48.27 42.31
CA SER A 1062 -6.02 48.99 43.58
C SER A 1062 -6.78 48.27 44.70
N ALA A 1063 -6.20 48.25 45.90
CA ALA A 1063 -6.91 47.86 47.10
C ALA A 1063 -8.09 48.81 47.39
N SER A 1064 -9.31 48.28 47.34
CA SER A 1064 -10.46 48.82 48.08
C SER A 1064 -10.63 47.98 49.35
N SER A 1065 -10.32 48.57 50.50
CA SER A 1065 -10.54 47.94 51.80
C SER A 1065 -12.02 47.94 52.16
N ASP A 1066 -12.58 46.77 52.44
CA ASP A 1066 -13.68 46.62 53.39
C ASP A 1066 -13.37 45.42 54.29
N GLU A 1067 -13.35 45.66 55.61
CA GLU A 1067 -13.22 44.60 56.61
C GLU A 1067 -14.60 43.99 56.85
N GLU A 1068 -14.72 42.65 56.90
CA GLU A 1068 -15.69 42.08 57.84
C GLU A 1068 -15.24 40.74 58.45
N LYS A 1069 -15.79 40.44 59.62
CA LYS A 1069 -15.30 39.41 60.55
C LYS A 1069 -15.93 38.06 60.26
N ALA A 1070 -15.15 37.01 60.45
CA ALA A 1070 -15.69 35.66 60.59
C ALA A 1070 -16.55 35.51 61.86
N PRO A 1071 -17.68 34.81 61.78
CA PRO A 1071 -18.23 34.03 62.89
C PRO A 1071 -17.92 32.53 62.74
N SER A 1072 -17.71 31.86 63.86
CA SER A 1072 -17.55 30.40 63.97
C SER A 1072 -18.92 29.69 64.14
N PRO A 1073 -19.02 28.35 64.03
CA PRO A 1073 -20.28 27.69 63.66
C PRO A 1073 -21.18 27.28 64.82
N SER A 1074 -22.47 27.06 64.51
CA SER A 1074 -23.42 26.28 65.31
C SER A 1074 -24.32 25.44 64.39
N ALA A 1075 -24.90 24.35 64.92
CA ALA A 1075 -25.61 23.33 64.16
C ALA A 1075 -27.15 23.49 64.19
N ASP A 1076 -27.83 22.47 63.66
CA ASP A 1076 -29.28 22.19 63.69
C ASP A 1076 -30.19 23.12 62.84
N GLY A 1077 -31.25 22.64 62.19
CA GLY A 1077 -31.62 21.23 61.96
C GLY A 1077 -33.06 21.04 61.41
N ALA A 1078 -33.27 19.93 60.70
CA ALA A 1078 -34.55 19.26 60.37
C ALA A 1078 -35.68 19.99 59.59
N SER A 1079 -36.31 19.22 58.69
CA SER A 1079 -37.74 19.30 58.25
C SER A 1079 -38.18 20.52 57.40
N ASP A 1080 -39.17 20.44 56.49
CA ASP A 1080 -39.83 19.25 55.91
C ASP A 1080 -40.39 19.51 54.49
N GLN A 1081 -40.74 18.41 53.84
CA GLN A 1081 -41.67 18.17 52.70
C GLN A 1081 -42.42 19.31 51.97
N VAL A 1082 -42.47 19.16 50.63
CA VAL A 1082 -43.62 19.41 49.70
C VAL A 1082 -44.09 20.89 49.62
N GLY A 1083 -44.10 21.56 48.46
CA GLY A 1083 -44.61 21.15 47.15
C GLY A 1083 -46.02 21.75 46.92
N ALA A 1084 -46.44 22.20 45.73
CA ALA A 1084 -45.83 22.12 44.40
C ALA A 1084 -46.42 23.22 43.46
N THR A 1085 -45.89 23.30 42.22
CA THR A 1085 -46.39 24.09 41.06
C THR A 1085 -46.42 25.63 41.20
N GLY A 1086 -46.04 26.41 40.19
CA GLY A 1086 -45.51 26.08 38.86
C GLY A 1086 -45.28 27.35 38.02
N ALA A 1087 -44.81 27.19 36.77
CA ALA A 1087 -44.46 28.25 35.82
C ALA A 1087 -43.27 29.16 36.22
N SER A 1088 -42.05 28.72 35.89
CA SER A 1088 -40.84 29.55 35.86
C SER A 1088 -40.61 30.09 34.44
N SER A 1089 -40.48 31.42 34.31
CA SER A 1089 -39.90 32.07 33.14
C SER A 1089 -38.40 31.79 33.03
N GLU A 1090 -37.83 31.99 31.84
CA GLU A 1090 -36.39 31.90 31.57
C GLU A 1090 -35.58 32.81 32.51
N PRO A 1091 -34.56 32.30 33.22
CA PRO A 1091 -33.46 33.09 33.75
C PRO A 1091 -32.33 33.16 32.73
N GLN A 1092 -31.73 34.34 32.56
CA GLN A 1092 -30.58 34.54 31.68
C GLN A 1092 -29.38 33.72 32.18
N GLU A 1093 -28.72 32.97 31.29
CA GLU A 1093 -27.51 32.24 31.65
C GLU A 1093 -26.36 33.20 31.98
N ALA A 1094 -25.67 32.94 33.09
CA ALA A 1094 -24.44 33.63 33.42
C ALA A 1094 -23.31 33.09 32.53
N VAL A 1095 -22.54 33.98 31.90
CA VAL A 1095 -21.41 33.63 31.03
C VAL A 1095 -20.40 32.79 31.83
N SER A 1096 -20.29 31.51 31.47
CA SER A 1096 -19.35 30.57 32.06
C SER A 1096 -17.94 30.76 31.49
N GLN A 1097 -16.93 30.58 32.34
CA GLN A 1097 -15.52 30.61 31.90
C GLN A 1097 -15.17 29.34 31.10
N PRO A 1098 -14.24 29.42 30.14
CA PRO A 1098 -13.88 28.28 29.29
C PRO A 1098 -13.33 27.11 30.11
N ALA A 1099 -13.97 25.94 29.98
CA ALA A 1099 -13.58 24.73 30.68
C ALA A 1099 -12.28 24.16 30.09
N GLY A 1100 -11.16 24.38 30.78
CA GLY A 1100 -9.85 23.84 30.36
C GLY A 1100 -8.67 24.23 31.26
N GLN A 1101 -8.65 25.43 31.82
CA GLN A 1101 -7.58 25.85 32.73
C GLN A 1101 -7.79 25.29 34.14
N LEU A 1102 -6.78 24.59 34.66
CA LEU A 1102 -6.68 24.22 36.07
C LEU A 1102 -6.40 25.49 36.90
N PRO A 1103 -7.19 25.84 37.93
CA PRO A 1103 -7.04 27.12 38.64
C PRO A 1103 -5.68 27.29 39.33
N GLY A 1104 -4.75 27.99 38.68
CA GLY A 1104 -3.37 28.19 39.14
C GLY A 1104 -2.27 27.69 38.19
N VAL A 1105 -2.64 27.00 37.11
CA VAL A 1105 -1.72 26.54 36.06
C VAL A 1105 -1.87 27.40 34.81
N VAL A 1106 -0.73 27.86 34.29
CA VAL A 1106 -0.63 28.51 32.97
C VAL A 1106 0.16 27.60 32.04
N THR A 1107 -0.44 27.22 30.92
CA THR A 1107 0.23 26.41 29.88
C THR A 1107 0.75 27.31 28.77
N ALA A 1108 2.05 27.23 28.49
CA ALA A 1108 2.68 27.91 27.36
C ALA A 1108 3.23 26.86 26.38
N HIS A 1109 2.94 27.00 25.08
CA HIS A 1109 3.37 26.03 24.07
C HIS A 1109 4.68 26.46 23.41
N LEU A 1110 5.71 25.62 23.49
CA LEU A 1110 6.93 25.77 22.71
C LEU A 1110 6.66 25.25 21.29
N ARG A 1111 6.28 26.16 20.39
CA ARG A 1111 6.04 25.87 18.97
C ARG A 1111 7.26 26.26 18.14
N GLU A 1112 7.39 25.65 16.97
CA GLU A 1112 8.25 26.17 15.91
C GLU A 1112 7.75 27.54 15.45
N ALA A 1113 8.67 28.46 15.14
CA ALA A 1113 8.32 29.79 14.69
C ALA A 1113 7.93 29.75 13.21
N ALA A 1114 6.63 29.92 12.93
CA ALA A 1114 6.18 30.27 11.59
C ALA A 1114 6.77 31.63 11.20
N ASP A 1115 7.53 31.62 10.11
CA ASP A 1115 8.30 32.73 9.53
C ASP A 1115 9.37 33.40 10.39
N TRP A 1116 10.59 33.43 9.86
CA TRP A 1116 11.63 34.37 10.29
C TRP A 1116 11.64 35.57 9.34
N PRO A 1117 10.97 36.70 9.66
CA PRO A 1117 10.96 37.86 8.77
C PRO A 1117 12.37 38.45 8.67
N VAL A 1118 12.93 38.45 7.45
CA VAL A 1118 14.21 39.07 7.14
C VAL A 1118 14.04 40.59 7.15
N MET A 1119 14.12 41.19 8.34
CA MET A 1119 14.00 42.63 8.58
C MET A 1119 15.16 43.40 7.94
N THR A 1120 14.93 43.95 6.74
CA THR A 1120 15.94 44.74 6.00
C THR A 1120 15.90 46.23 6.37
N GLY A 1121 16.77 46.63 7.31
CA GLY A 1121 16.99 48.04 7.72
C GLY A 1121 16.07 48.51 8.85
N SER A 1122 16.43 49.51 9.66
CA SER A 1122 17.60 50.42 9.63
C SER A 1122 18.31 50.51 11.00
N GLY A 1123 19.46 51.21 11.07
CA GLY A 1123 20.15 51.53 12.33
C GLY A 1123 19.39 52.50 13.25
N ASP A 1124 19.89 52.83 14.45
CA ASP A 1124 21.26 52.69 14.98
C ASP A 1124 21.30 52.37 16.50
N GLU A 1125 22.51 52.15 17.03
CA GLU A 1125 22.88 51.98 18.47
C GLU A 1125 22.45 50.65 19.14
N LEU A 1126 23.26 49.94 19.95
CA LEU A 1126 24.64 50.18 20.44
C LEU A 1126 25.35 48.81 20.73
N PHE A 1127 26.69 48.75 20.59
CA PHE A 1127 27.53 47.54 20.74
C PHE A 1127 27.45 46.91 22.16
N CYS A 1128 27.50 45.57 22.35
CA CYS A 1128 28.71 44.71 22.33
C CYS A 1128 28.32 43.22 22.66
N ASN A 1129 29.04 42.13 22.33
CA ASN A 1129 30.16 41.94 21.38
C ASN A 1129 30.48 40.45 21.03
N HIS A 1130 30.97 40.21 19.81
CA HIS A 1130 31.93 39.17 19.33
C HIS A 1130 31.70 37.63 19.41
N ASN A 1131 31.61 37.05 18.20
CA ASN A 1131 32.33 35.87 17.66
C ASN A 1131 32.16 34.45 18.27
N VAL A 1132 31.18 33.71 17.71
CA VAL A 1132 31.33 32.27 17.38
C VAL A 1132 30.67 31.96 16.01
N GLY A 1133 29.46 32.48 15.76
CA GLY A 1133 28.64 32.05 14.61
C GLY A 1133 29.13 32.44 13.21
N ALA A 1134 29.88 33.54 13.07
CA ALA A 1134 30.27 34.04 11.75
C ALA A 1134 31.36 33.19 11.05
N GLU A 1135 32.33 32.69 11.83
CA GLU A 1135 33.48 31.93 11.27
C GLU A 1135 33.06 30.53 10.78
N LEU A 1136 32.10 29.89 11.45
CA LEU A 1136 31.58 28.58 11.03
C LEU A 1136 30.95 28.62 9.63
N ILE A 1137 30.18 29.68 9.33
CA ILE A 1137 29.47 29.83 8.05
C ILE A 1137 30.46 30.10 6.90
N ALA A 1138 31.53 30.87 7.16
CA ALA A 1138 32.59 31.11 6.18
C ALA A 1138 33.34 29.82 5.82
N VAL A 1139 33.81 29.05 6.81
CA VAL A 1139 34.59 27.82 6.60
C VAL A 1139 33.80 26.73 5.87
N VAL A 1140 32.47 26.66 6.07
CA VAL A 1140 31.60 25.73 5.32
C VAL A 1140 31.41 26.18 3.87
N LYS A 1141 31.25 27.47 3.59
CA LYS A 1141 31.13 27.99 2.22
C LYS A 1141 32.39 27.77 1.39
N GLU A 1142 33.57 28.17 1.90
CA GLU A 1142 34.84 28.02 1.16
C GLU A 1142 35.12 26.56 0.77
N ARG A 1143 34.87 25.62 1.69
CA ARG A 1143 35.09 24.18 1.45
C ARG A 1143 34.09 23.56 0.48
N GLY A 1144 32.86 24.06 0.43
CA GLY A 1144 31.86 23.63 -0.56
C GLY A 1144 32.19 24.13 -1.97
N GLN A 1145 32.63 25.39 -2.10
CA GLN A 1145 32.86 26.03 -3.40
C GLN A 1145 34.13 25.51 -4.11
N GLY A 1146 35.23 25.30 -3.38
CA GLY A 1146 36.48 24.79 -3.97
C GLY A 1146 36.31 23.42 -4.64
N ALA A 1147 35.63 22.48 -3.96
CA ALA A 1147 35.40 21.12 -4.47
C ALA A 1147 34.49 21.04 -5.71
N MET A 1148 33.79 22.13 -6.05
CA MET A 1148 32.91 22.23 -7.22
C MET A 1148 33.66 22.79 -8.44
N GLY A 1149 34.51 23.82 -8.23
CA GLY A 1149 35.37 24.38 -9.28
C GLY A 1149 36.42 23.37 -9.79
N ASP A 1150 37.05 22.63 -8.89
CA ASP A 1150 38.01 21.56 -9.21
C ASP A 1150 37.37 20.42 -10.03
N ARG A 1151 36.05 20.21 -9.91
CA ARG A 1151 35.32 19.20 -10.70
C ARG A 1151 34.92 19.72 -12.08
N LEU A 1152 34.30 20.90 -12.15
CA LEU A 1152 33.85 21.49 -13.43
C LEU A 1152 35.04 21.69 -14.40
N SER A 1153 36.16 22.20 -13.89
CA SER A 1153 37.40 22.36 -14.67
C SER A 1153 38.04 21.03 -15.13
N SER A 1154 37.72 19.90 -14.49
CA SER A 1154 38.24 18.58 -14.87
C SER A 1154 37.46 17.88 -16.01
N VAL A 1155 36.26 18.36 -16.35
CA VAL A 1155 35.35 17.75 -17.35
C VAL A 1155 35.31 18.55 -18.67
N ALA A 1156 36.08 19.64 -18.77
CA ALA A 1156 36.15 20.55 -19.92
C ALA A 1156 36.81 19.93 -21.18
N ASP A 1157 36.10 19.03 -21.84
CA ASP A 1157 36.43 18.48 -23.16
C ASP A 1157 35.71 19.27 -24.27
N GLN A 1158 36.45 19.71 -25.29
CA GLN A 1158 36.17 20.92 -26.10
C GLN A 1158 35.07 20.74 -27.17
N SER A 1159 33.84 20.39 -26.78
CA SER A 1159 32.76 20.10 -27.74
C SER A 1159 31.32 20.44 -27.33
N ASP A 1160 31.04 20.93 -26.11
CA ASP A 1160 29.68 21.41 -25.73
C ASP A 1160 29.74 22.88 -25.26
N PRO A 1161 29.22 23.85 -26.05
CA PRO A 1161 29.30 25.27 -25.73
C PRO A 1161 28.39 25.68 -24.56
N TYR A 1162 27.42 24.85 -24.16
CA TYR A 1162 26.57 25.13 -23.00
C TYR A 1162 27.30 24.79 -21.71
N ILE A 1163 28.08 23.71 -21.69
CA ILE A 1163 29.01 23.40 -20.59
C ILE A 1163 30.03 24.54 -20.44
N GLU A 1164 30.67 24.95 -21.55
CA GLU A 1164 31.69 26.01 -21.56
C GLU A 1164 31.12 27.36 -21.05
N SER A 1165 29.91 27.74 -21.49
CA SER A 1165 29.21 28.94 -21.01
C SER A 1165 28.83 28.86 -19.53
N ALA A 1166 28.44 27.68 -19.03
CA ALA A 1166 28.11 27.47 -17.63
C ALA A 1166 29.36 27.51 -16.73
N VAL A 1167 30.50 27.00 -17.20
CA VAL A 1167 31.79 27.09 -16.48
C VAL A 1167 32.22 28.55 -16.33
N VAL A 1168 32.17 29.36 -17.39
CA VAL A 1168 32.52 30.79 -17.31
C VAL A 1168 31.63 31.54 -16.31
N ALA A 1169 30.30 31.32 -16.36
CA ALA A 1169 29.39 31.91 -15.38
C ALA A 1169 29.71 31.47 -13.93
N PHE A 1170 30.20 30.24 -13.74
CA PHE A 1170 30.61 29.74 -12.42
C PHE A 1170 31.95 30.33 -11.94
N GLU A 1171 32.93 30.51 -12.83
CA GLU A 1171 34.21 31.17 -12.54
C GLU A 1171 34.06 32.66 -12.24
N GLU A 1172 33.09 33.34 -12.85
CA GLU A 1172 32.70 34.73 -12.51
C GLU A 1172 31.81 34.82 -11.24
N GLY A 1173 31.38 33.69 -10.68
CA GLY A 1173 30.63 33.60 -9.42
C GLY A 1173 29.10 33.65 -9.55
N ASP A 1174 28.54 33.66 -10.76
CA ASP A 1174 27.10 33.61 -11.04
C ASP A 1174 26.62 32.15 -11.22
N SER A 1175 26.64 31.39 -10.13
CA SER A 1175 26.12 30.02 -10.08
C SER A 1175 24.64 29.90 -10.55
N PRO A 1176 23.73 30.85 -10.26
CA PRO A 1176 22.36 30.84 -10.81
C PRO A 1176 22.32 30.84 -12.35
N SER A 1177 23.11 31.68 -13.02
CA SER A 1177 23.20 31.66 -14.49
C SER A 1177 23.76 30.34 -15.02
N ALA A 1178 24.78 29.77 -14.37
CA ALA A 1178 25.33 28.47 -14.77
C ALA A 1178 24.28 27.34 -14.74
N VAL A 1179 23.46 27.26 -13.69
CA VAL A 1179 22.37 26.25 -13.59
C VAL A 1179 21.30 26.48 -14.65
N SER A 1180 20.91 27.74 -14.90
CA SER A 1180 19.94 28.12 -15.93
C SER A 1180 20.39 27.71 -17.36
N ILE A 1181 21.67 27.88 -17.67
CA ILE A 1181 22.27 27.46 -18.95
C ILE A 1181 22.17 25.93 -19.11
N LEU A 1182 22.50 25.16 -18.07
CA LEU A 1182 22.47 23.70 -18.11
C LEU A 1182 21.04 23.13 -18.17
N GLN A 1183 20.06 23.76 -17.50
CA GLN A 1183 18.64 23.41 -17.61
C GLN A 1183 18.08 23.64 -19.02
N ARG A 1184 18.53 24.70 -19.71
CA ARG A 1184 18.21 24.91 -21.13
C ARG A 1184 18.89 23.90 -22.05
N ALA A 1185 20.12 23.51 -21.76
CA ALA A 1185 20.84 22.51 -22.55
C ALA A 1185 20.25 21.10 -22.40
N SER A 1186 19.79 20.73 -21.21
CA SER A 1186 19.14 19.42 -20.97
C SER A 1186 17.76 19.32 -21.63
N THR A 1187 16.95 20.38 -21.55
CA THR A 1187 15.64 20.46 -22.25
C THR A 1187 15.77 20.53 -23.79
N MET A 1188 16.94 20.88 -24.32
CA MET A 1188 17.28 20.76 -25.75
C MET A 1188 18.03 19.47 -26.11
N GLY A 1189 18.15 18.52 -25.17
CA GLY A 1189 18.62 17.16 -25.44
C GLY A 1189 20.13 16.90 -25.32
N SER A 1190 20.94 17.81 -24.75
CA SER A 1190 22.34 17.49 -24.43
C SER A 1190 22.41 16.49 -23.27
N LEU A 1191 22.71 15.23 -23.59
CA LEU A 1191 22.84 14.15 -22.61
C LEU A 1191 23.99 14.42 -21.61
N LYS A 1192 25.08 15.06 -22.06
CA LYS A 1192 26.17 15.53 -21.17
C LYS A 1192 25.66 16.56 -20.18
N ALA A 1193 24.95 17.60 -20.65
CA ALA A 1193 24.39 18.63 -19.77
C ALA A 1193 23.34 18.05 -18.79
N PHE A 1194 22.57 17.04 -19.20
CA PHE A 1194 21.65 16.33 -18.30
C PHE A 1194 22.41 15.60 -17.16
N THR A 1195 23.52 14.92 -17.47
CA THR A 1195 24.34 14.23 -16.46
C THR A 1195 25.02 15.20 -15.49
N GLU A 1196 25.62 16.28 -15.99
CA GLU A 1196 26.26 17.30 -15.12
C GLU A 1196 25.21 18.08 -14.30
N LEU A 1197 24.04 18.39 -14.87
CA LEU A 1197 22.95 19.02 -14.11
C LEU A 1197 22.50 18.12 -12.95
N ALA A 1198 22.35 16.81 -13.18
CA ALA A 1198 22.04 15.86 -12.11
C ALA A 1198 23.11 15.87 -11.00
N LEU A 1199 24.40 15.88 -11.37
CA LEU A 1199 25.53 15.96 -10.42
C LEU A 1199 25.67 17.30 -9.69
N ILE A 1200 25.12 18.39 -10.24
CA ILE A 1200 25.07 19.72 -9.59
C ILE A 1200 23.87 19.82 -8.64
N VAL A 1201 22.77 19.12 -8.93
CA VAL A 1201 21.56 19.06 -8.10
C VAL A 1201 21.72 18.07 -6.93
N ASP A 1202 22.44 16.97 -7.14
CA ASP A 1202 22.69 15.90 -6.15
C ASP A 1202 23.13 16.41 -4.75
N PRO A 1203 24.08 17.37 -4.62
CA PRO A 1203 24.54 17.87 -3.33
C PRO A 1203 23.52 18.76 -2.59
N TRP A 1204 22.49 19.26 -3.30
CA TRP A 1204 21.45 20.14 -2.76
C TRP A 1204 20.06 19.49 -2.69
N GLN A 1205 19.86 18.31 -3.29
CA GLN A 1205 18.58 17.56 -3.22
C GLN A 1205 18.66 16.17 -2.57
N ASN A 1206 19.81 15.68 -2.10
CA ASN A 1206 19.94 14.38 -1.40
C ASN A 1206 19.31 14.30 0.02
N HIS A 1207 18.21 15.03 0.25
CA HIS A 1207 17.25 14.78 1.32
C HIS A 1207 15.81 14.56 0.80
N GLN A 1208 15.64 14.15 -0.46
CA GLN A 1208 14.38 13.56 -0.93
C GLN A 1208 14.55 12.53 -2.07
N LEU A 1209 13.82 11.42 -1.95
CA LEU A 1209 13.36 10.49 -3.00
C LEU A 1209 14.34 9.46 -3.62
N MET A 1210 14.17 8.21 -3.16
CA MET A 1210 14.13 7.03 -4.06
C MET A 1210 12.79 6.30 -3.87
N PRO A 1211 12.22 5.66 -4.90
CA PRO A 1211 10.86 5.12 -4.86
C PRO A 1211 10.77 3.74 -4.18
N VAL A 1212 9.68 3.51 -3.42
CA VAL A 1212 9.33 2.22 -2.84
C VAL A 1212 7.90 1.84 -3.23
N ALA A 1213 7.72 0.67 -3.84
CA ALA A 1213 6.41 0.15 -4.23
C ALA A 1213 6.35 -1.38 -4.08
N GLN A 1214 6.04 -1.88 -2.88
CA GLN A 1214 5.57 -3.26 -2.66
C GLN A 1214 5.06 -3.50 -1.23
N TYR A 1215 3.75 -3.68 -1.10
CA TYR A 1215 3.10 -4.50 -0.06
C TYR A 1215 1.62 -4.76 -0.45
N VAL A 1216 0.92 -5.59 0.33
CA VAL A 1216 -0.55 -5.78 0.30
C VAL A 1216 -1.15 -6.48 -0.95
N ASP A 1217 -0.78 -7.74 -1.25
CA ASP A 1217 -1.77 -8.85 -1.37
C ASP A 1217 -1.20 -10.29 -1.51
N LYS A 1218 -1.35 -11.12 -0.47
CA LYS A 1218 -2.22 -12.32 -0.47
C LYS A 1218 -2.24 -13.04 0.88
N SER A 1219 -3.42 -13.16 1.50
CA SER A 1219 -3.61 -13.96 2.71
C SER A 1219 -5.08 -14.34 2.95
N PHE A 1220 -5.73 -15.04 1.99
CA PHE A 1220 -6.89 -15.90 2.32
C PHE A 1220 -7.20 -16.94 1.23
N ARG A 1221 -7.01 -18.22 1.56
CA ARG A 1221 -7.87 -19.41 1.26
C ARG A 1221 -7.07 -20.70 1.06
N GLU A 1222 -6.84 -21.39 2.18
CA GLU A 1222 -7.03 -22.83 2.38
C GLU A 1222 -6.83 -23.09 3.89
N GLN A 1223 -7.58 -23.95 4.60
CA GLN A 1223 -8.51 -25.01 4.20
C GLN A 1223 -9.81 -24.98 5.05
N ARG A 1224 -10.82 -25.81 4.70
CA ARG A 1224 -11.97 -26.13 5.57
C ARG A 1224 -12.50 -27.56 5.35
N GLY A 1225 -12.94 -28.16 6.45
CA GLY A 1225 -13.83 -29.33 6.60
C GLY A 1225 -14.15 -29.46 8.10
N ILE A 1226 -15.27 -29.98 8.63
CA ILE A 1226 -16.43 -30.80 8.19
C ILE A 1226 -17.62 -30.35 9.12
N SER A 1227 -18.94 -30.44 8.86
CA SER A 1227 -19.79 -31.12 7.85
C SER A 1227 -20.90 -30.21 7.28
N ASP A 1228 -21.91 -30.81 6.64
CA ASP A 1228 -23.17 -30.21 6.18
C ASP A 1228 -24.19 -29.91 7.30
N GLU A 1229 -25.01 -28.87 7.12
CA GLU A 1229 -26.48 -29.01 6.89
C GLU A 1229 -27.17 -27.66 6.51
N CYS A 1230 -28.34 -27.75 5.87
CA CYS A 1230 -29.25 -26.65 5.48
C CYS A 1230 -28.77 -25.59 4.46
N ALA A 1231 -29.73 -24.88 3.85
CA ALA A 1231 -29.55 -24.26 2.53
C ALA A 1231 -30.21 -22.88 2.33
N ALA A 1232 -29.87 -22.26 1.18
CA ALA A 1232 -30.56 -21.15 0.50
C ALA A 1232 -30.45 -19.72 1.08
N THR A 1233 -29.36 -19.02 0.75
CA THR A 1233 -29.38 -17.70 0.08
C THR A 1233 -27.97 -17.33 -0.40
N ARG A 1234 -27.83 -16.60 -1.51
CA ARG A 1234 -26.53 -16.20 -2.08
C ARG A 1234 -26.35 -14.68 -2.01
N LYS A 1235 -25.28 -14.21 -1.39
CA LYS A 1235 -24.73 -12.85 -1.55
C LYS A 1235 -23.28 -12.95 -2.03
N CYS A 1236 -22.87 -12.06 -2.91
CA CYS A 1236 -21.49 -12.01 -3.40
C CYS A 1236 -20.61 -11.17 -2.46
N THR A 1237 -19.30 -11.44 -2.47
CA THR A 1237 -18.29 -10.67 -1.73
C THR A 1237 -17.06 -10.55 -2.63
N VAL A 1238 -16.59 -9.33 -2.86
CA VAL A 1238 -15.43 -9.05 -3.72
C VAL A 1238 -14.52 -8.08 -2.97
N PHE A 1239 -13.25 -8.45 -2.82
CA PHE A 1239 -12.21 -7.60 -2.26
C PHE A 1239 -11.40 -6.95 -3.39
N THR A 1240 -10.93 -5.72 -3.18
CA THR A 1240 -9.78 -5.15 -3.91
C THR A 1240 -8.90 -4.36 -2.94
N LYS A 1241 -7.62 -4.22 -3.29
CA LYS A 1241 -6.59 -3.55 -2.49
C LYS A 1241 -5.93 -2.45 -3.31
N ARG A 1242 -5.57 -1.33 -2.65
CA ARG A 1242 -4.83 -0.18 -3.20
C ARG A 1242 -4.01 0.46 -2.05
N SER A 1243 -2.76 0.80 -2.34
CA SER A 1243 -1.92 1.87 -1.75
C SER A 1243 -0.52 1.79 -2.35
N LEU A 1244 0.19 2.93 -2.44
CA LEU A 1244 1.57 3.18 -2.97
C LEU A 1244 1.69 3.74 -4.40
N SER A 1245 1.44 5.04 -4.55
CA SER A 1245 2.13 5.92 -5.53
C SER A 1245 1.72 7.39 -5.35
N LEU A 1246 2.40 8.17 -4.49
CA LEU A 1246 2.28 9.64 -4.48
C LEU A 1246 3.39 10.31 -3.66
N LEU A 1247 4.20 11.16 -4.30
CA LEU A 1247 4.89 12.30 -3.68
C LEU A 1247 5.40 13.23 -4.80
N VAL A 1248 5.49 14.55 -4.48
CA VAL A 1248 6.27 15.66 -5.11
C VAL A 1248 5.41 16.84 -5.59
N TYR A 1249 5.45 17.91 -4.78
CA TYR A 1249 5.15 19.33 -5.08
C TYR A 1249 3.73 19.72 -5.61
N SER A 1250 3.24 20.96 -5.44
CA SER A 1250 3.78 22.14 -4.71
C SER A 1250 2.67 22.96 -4.01
N THR A 1251 3.09 23.77 -3.02
CA THR A 1251 2.30 24.78 -2.30
C THR A 1251 1.96 26.02 -3.13
N ALA A 1252 0.77 26.61 -2.93
CA ALA A 1252 0.52 28.03 -3.24
C ALA A 1252 -0.61 28.68 -2.39
N ARG A 1253 -0.31 29.87 -1.85
CA ARG A 1253 -1.19 30.98 -1.39
C ARG A 1253 -1.98 30.88 -0.06
N ILE A 1254 -1.73 31.93 0.74
CA ILE A 1254 -2.38 32.43 1.98
C ILE A 1254 -2.15 31.57 3.22
#